data_AF-A0A957Z293-F1
#
_entry.id   AF-A0A957Z293-F1
#
_cell.length_a   1.000
_cell.length_b   1.000
_cell.length_c   1.000
_cell.angle_alpha   90.00
_cell.angle_beta   90.00
_cell.angle_gamma   90.00
#
_symmetry.space_group_name_H-M   'P 1'
#
loop_
_entity.id
_entity.type
_entity.pdbx_description
1 polymer ?
#
loop_
_entity_poly.entity_id
_entity_poly.type
_entity_poly.pdbx_seq_one_letter_code
_entity_poly.pdbx_strand_id
1 'polypeptide(L)'
;SVAFSGIRDLLAQRPNSRELLEAMRSLRRRSLLEQFDDGFGLQNVVLEYATDLLVEAICRELVDDGMTGAERSLWDVHAPQAISQSHLNHYPLILAQVKEYVRASQTRLLLQPVVNYLINRLGRTGTKQQLELLLTRVRAARPGPGYAAANLVHLLLALDVDLRGLDLSQLYFRQLFLRGVTLPQADLSHTEIVESVFTEPFGLIYAVAVSPDGRCVAAGTSEGAIYLWQTQDQQLVHVIQLHTQPVLKLAFVQRTNGLGEVETLLASTSDDGTVGVWSLAVANQIRQLAHFLHAEQKPLPAIGFQAGSRNVASIDEDGETIVWEFTARHGNRVVQHFATMATHWRLVAFSADGDTMAVGNRAGTVQVWRVSTGAMVTTLTVDAGPILSLALSDDGQLLVTGDREGRLCLWAPATGTLQHTVECTPTSVDSVAFSPDGKMVASTHGVGDHAVRLWTIDAQLQMQLHQTLPGHTHVIWSVAFGPQPTRDATTNVPIDRQLLITGSSDQTVRVWDVTTGQSLYTFHGQPRALAAIAVSPSPQTQAVSTAPAEQTTEPTGEWLLAGAGYDHSVHLWTGQGAAVTASLGALHGSGNALYAVAISPDGRTIAAGGHDKHVYLWDGASRQLIKTLHGHTDNIECIAFHPQGQLLASGAVDGTVRLWDLSKLARVQADAVERSFPDRSLAVIEGNTYAVYDMGFSPDGRLLATAGGDLTVRLWDVTTRARPRLVGVRQIAPETGERYVFAVAFSPDSTTLVCGSNHQIHLWTLSGHDLAHPSPASPEAAALDGYRMLGQHPARVNVVAFSPDGAILASGSEDFTVGLWDVVQGTLRVACIGHTEPVYKVVFSPDGTSVLSCSADGTIRFWDVETGDCVNTLRVDGPYAGMNIEGVIGITDAQKTALMTLGVIQGK
;
A
#
# COMPACT_ATOMS: atom_id res chain seq x y z
N SER A 1 26.14 9.04 -12.42
CA SER A 1 27.58 8.75 -12.35
C SER A 1 27.75 7.25 -12.29
N VAL A 2 28.33 6.63 -13.32
CA VAL A 2 28.65 5.20 -13.29
C VAL A 2 29.84 5.05 -12.35
N ALA A 3 29.63 4.44 -11.19
CA ALA A 3 30.69 4.24 -10.20
C ALA A 3 31.77 3.33 -10.80
N PHE A 4 32.98 3.87 -10.87
CA PHE A 4 34.19 3.26 -11.43
C PHE A 4 34.63 1.96 -10.73
N SER A 5 33.96 1.55 -9.64
CA SER A 5 34.26 0.34 -8.88
C SER A 5 33.95 -0.96 -9.64
N GLY A 6 32.99 -0.96 -10.57
CA GLY A 6 32.59 -2.15 -11.33
C GLY A 6 33.53 -2.54 -12.48
N ILE A 7 34.46 -1.66 -12.87
CA ILE A 7 35.43 -1.92 -13.95
C ILE A 7 36.66 -2.69 -13.43
N ARG A 8 36.83 -2.81 -12.10
CA ARG A 8 38.04 -3.38 -11.50
C ARG A 8 38.21 -4.88 -11.76
N ASP A 9 37.11 -5.60 -11.99
CA ASP A 9 37.09 -7.05 -12.21
C ASP A 9 37.00 -7.45 -13.68
N LEU A 10 36.68 -6.51 -14.59
CA LEU A 10 36.56 -6.73 -16.03
C LEU A 10 37.89 -6.64 -16.79
N LEU A 11 38.98 -6.25 -16.12
CA LEU A 11 40.31 -6.11 -16.73
C LEU A 11 41.27 -7.16 -16.14
N ALA A 12 41.13 -8.41 -16.60
CA ALA A 12 42.01 -9.52 -16.24
C ALA A 12 43.49 -9.30 -16.62
N GLN A 13 43.80 -8.25 -17.37
CA GLN A 13 45.12 -7.62 -17.40
C GLN A 13 44.92 -6.12 -17.30
N ARG A 14 45.45 -5.49 -16.24
CA ARG A 14 45.50 -4.02 -16.16
C ARG A 14 46.25 -3.52 -17.41
N PRO A 15 45.63 -2.74 -18.31
CA PRO A 15 46.40 -2.06 -19.35
C PRO A 15 47.47 -1.23 -18.66
N ASN A 16 48.66 -1.18 -19.27
CA ASN A 16 49.73 -0.32 -18.79
C ASN A 16 49.15 1.10 -18.58
N SER A 17 49.35 1.70 -17.40
CA SER A 17 48.81 3.03 -17.07
C SER A 17 49.13 4.08 -18.14
N ARG A 18 50.21 3.88 -18.90
CA ARG A 18 50.60 4.72 -20.04
C ARG A 18 49.67 4.57 -21.25
N GLU A 19 49.27 3.36 -21.61
CA GLU A 19 48.36 3.09 -22.74
C GLU A 19 46.95 3.61 -22.46
N LEU A 20 46.47 3.46 -21.21
CA LEU A 20 45.19 4.03 -20.77
C LEU A 20 45.21 5.56 -20.84
N LEU A 21 46.29 6.20 -20.37
CA LEU A 21 46.48 7.65 -20.47
C LEU A 21 46.56 8.13 -21.92
N GLU A 22 47.21 7.37 -22.81
CA GLU A 22 47.29 7.69 -24.23
C GLU A 22 45.92 7.57 -24.93
N ALA A 23 45.16 6.52 -24.62
CA ALA A 23 43.80 6.34 -25.10
C ALA A 23 42.85 7.44 -24.61
N MET A 24 42.88 7.78 -23.31
CA MET A 24 42.07 8.86 -22.74
C MET A 24 42.46 10.24 -23.34
N ARG A 25 43.76 10.50 -23.53
CA ARG A 25 44.22 11.73 -24.21
C ARG A 25 43.84 11.76 -25.70
N SER A 26 43.72 10.61 -26.35
CA SER A 26 43.26 10.50 -27.74
C SER A 26 41.75 10.76 -27.84
N LEU A 27 40.95 10.14 -26.97
CA LEU A 27 39.50 10.31 -26.91
C LEU A 27 39.10 11.74 -26.50
N ARG A 28 39.81 12.34 -25.55
CA ARG A 28 39.63 13.76 -25.17
C ARG A 28 39.98 14.71 -26.32
N ARG A 29 41.02 14.40 -27.12
CA ARG A 29 41.38 15.19 -28.32
C ARG A 29 40.32 15.12 -29.41
N ARG A 30 39.52 14.07 -29.44
CA ARG A 30 38.39 13.89 -30.37
C ARG A 30 37.06 14.39 -29.81
N SER A 31 37.07 15.03 -28.64
CA SER A 31 35.90 15.57 -27.94
C SER A 31 34.84 14.52 -27.59
N LEU A 32 35.19 13.23 -27.50
CA LEU A 32 34.22 12.16 -27.22
C LEU A 32 33.99 11.93 -25.71
N LEU A 33 34.73 12.65 -24.86
CA LEU A 33 34.68 12.54 -23.39
C LEU A 33 34.35 13.89 -22.76
N GLU A 34 33.47 13.86 -21.76
CA GLU A 34 33.20 14.94 -20.81
C GLU A 34 34.06 14.74 -19.56
N GLN A 35 34.53 15.83 -18.97
CA GLN A 35 35.35 15.79 -17.76
C GLN A 35 34.52 16.28 -16.57
N PHE A 36 34.48 15.48 -15.51
CA PHE A 36 33.82 15.75 -14.24
C PHE A 36 34.88 15.83 -13.12
N ASP A 37 34.50 16.38 -11.95
CA ASP A 37 35.41 16.52 -10.81
C ASP A 37 35.93 15.16 -10.28
N ASP A 38 35.20 14.08 -10.55
CA ASP A 38 35.48 12.70 -10.12
C ASP A 38 35.84 11.75 -11.27
N GLY A 39 35.97 12.22 -12.52
CA GLY A 39 36.36 11.35 -13.64
C GLY A 39 36.09 11.88 -15.05
N PHE A 40 36.04 10.97 -16.01
CA PHE A 40 35.66 11.24 -17.40
C PHE A 40 34.41 10.42 -17.74
N GLY A 41 33.41 11.04 -18.35
CA GLY A 41 32.26 10.36 -18.96
C GLY A 41 32.26 10.50 -20.47
N LEU A 42 31.39 9.76 -21.16
CA LEU A 42 31.19 9.91 -22.61
C LEU A 42 30.19 11.03 -22.88
N GLN A 43 30.36 11.77 -23.99
CA GLN A 43 29.34 12.73 -24.43
C GLN A 43 28.01 12.03 -24.69
N ASN A 44 26.91 12.74 -24.47
CA ASN A 44 25.55 12.22 -24.66
C ASN A 44 25.32 11.60 -26.05
N VAL A 45 25.86 12.21 -27.11
CA VAL A 45 25.73 11.70 -28.50
C VAL A 45 26.45 10.35 -28.67
N VAL A 46 27.57 10.14 -27.96
CA VAL A 46 28.32 8.89 -28.00
C VAL A 46 27.62 7.80 -27.19
N LEU A 47 27.01 8.17 -26.07
CA LEU A 47 26.17 7.27 -25.27
C LEU A 47 24.94 6.82 -26.05
N GLU A 48 24.27 7.73 -26.77
CA GLU A 48 23.13 7.42 -27.64
C GLU A 48 23.54 6.43 -28.74
N TYR A 49 24.61 6.73 -29.49
CA TYR A 49 25.13 5.83 -30.52
C TYR A 49 25.56 4.45 -29.99
N ALA A 50 26.23 4.40 -28.84
CA ALA A 50 26.63 3.14 -28.22
C ALA A 50 25.43 2.33 -27.71
N THR A 51 24.39 3.00 -27.21
CA THR A 51 23.12 2.39 -26.79
C THR A 51 22.44 1.75 -27.99
N ASP A 52 22.35 2.46 -29.11
CA ASP A 52 21.75 1.95 -30.35
C ASP A 52 22.50 0.72 -30.88
N LEU A 53 23.84 0.75 -30.88
CA LEU A 53 24.65 -0.40 -31.30
C LEU A 53 24.43 -1.63 -30.41
N LEU A 54 24.32 -1.44 -29.09
CA LEU A 54 24.07 -2.53 -28.15
C LEU A 54 22.67 -3.12 -28.36
N VAL A 55 21.65 -2.27 -28.49
CA VAL A 55 20.27 -2.68 -28.78
C VAL A 55 20.22 -3.46 -30.09
N GLU A 56 20.89 -2.97 -31.14
CA GLU A 56 20.91 -3.66 -32.44
C GLU A 56 21.59 -5.03 -32.34
N ALA A 57 22.72 -5.12 -31.64
CA ALA A 57 23.42 -6.39 -31.43
C ALA A 57 22.54 -7.41 -30.69
N ILE A 58 21.90 -7.00 -29.59
CA ILE A 58 20.97 -7.86 -28.82
C ILE A 58 19.78 -8.30 -29.70
N CYS A 59 19.20 -7.38 -30.46
CA CYS A 59 18.09 -7.68 -31.37
C CYS A 59 18.47 -8.71 -32.45
N ARG A 60 19.69 -8.64 -33.00
CA ARG A 60 20.18 -9.66 -33.95
C ARG A 60 20.32 -11.02 -33.27
N GLU A 61 20.93 -11.08 -32.07
CA GLU A 61 21.08 -12.32 -31.30
C GLU A 61 19.74 -12.99 -30.99
N LEU A 62 18.70 -12.21 -30.66
CA LEU A 62 17.40 -12.74 -30.27
C LEU A 62 16.60 -13.32 -31.45
N VAL A 63 16.89 -12.91 -32.69
CA VAL A 63 16.13 -13.32 -33.88
C VAL A 63 16.89 -14.31 -34.78
N ASP A 64 18.22 -14.27 -34.78
CA ASP A 64 19.01 -15.18 -35.61
C ASP A 64 19.10 -16.59 -34.97
N ASP A 65 18.25 -17.49 -35.45
CA ASP A 65 18.20 -18.89 -35.00
C ASP A 65 19.12 -19.84 -35.81
N GLY A 66 20.18 -19.31 -36.43
CA GLY A 66 21.19 -20.13 -37.13
C GLY A 66 20.72 -20.80 -38.44
N MET A 67 19.66 -20.30 -39.08
CA MET A 67 19.15 -20.86 -40.36
C MET A 67 19.83 -20.30 -41.63
N THR A 68 20.69 -19.28 -41.51
CA THR A 68 21.49 -18.76 -42.62
C THR A 68 22.93 -19.25 -42.46
N GLY A 69 23.23 -20.36 -43.14
CA GLY A 69 24.40 -21.19 -42.87
C GLY A 69 25.75 -20.48 -42.87
N ALA A 70 26.49 -20.68 -41.77
CA ALA A 70 27.95 -20.84 -41.65
C ALA A 70 28.39 -20.67 -40.18
N GLU A 71 27.58 -20.04 -39.32
CA GLU A 71 27.90 -19.75 -37.91
C GLU A 71 27.05 -20.59 -36.95
N ARG A 72 27.67 -21.13 -35.89
CA ARG A 72 26.97 -21.91 -34.84
C ARG A 72 26.02 -20.98 -34.08
N SER A 73 24.78 -21.41 -33.87
CA SER A 73 23.80 -20.67 -33.06
C SER A 73 24.38 -20.37 -31.67
N LEU A 74 24.33 -19.10 -31.24
CA LEU A 74 24.78 -18.68 -29.90
C LEU A 74 23.95 -19.33 -28.77
N TRP A 75 22.78 -19.88 -29.12
CA TRP A 75 21.82 -20.50 -28.22
C TRP A 75 21.85 -22.04 -28.31
N ASP A 76 22.91 -22.63 -28.85
CA ASP A 76 23.09 -24.08 -28.90
C ASP A 76 23.24 -24.67 -27.48
N VAL A 77 22.28 -25.54 -27.13
CA VAL A 77 22.18 -26.21 -25.83
C VAL A 77 23.39 -27.12 -25.57
N HIS A 78 24.05 -27.62 -26.62
CA HIS A 78 25.23 -28.47 -26.51
C HIS A 78 26.55 -27.67 -26.40
N ALA A 79 26.50 -26.34 -26.51
CA ALA A 79 27.66 -25.46 -26.44
C ALA A 79 27.42 -24.28 -25.47
N PRO A 80 27.33 -24.51 -24.14
CA PRO A 80 27.03 -23.47 -23.15
C PRO A 80 28.03 -22.30 -23.13
N GLN A 81 29.26 -22.51 -23.61
CA GLN A 81 30.26 -21.45 -23.79
C GLN A 81 29.82 -20.38 -24.81
N ALA A 82 28.95 -20.72 -25.76
CA ALA A 82 28.43 -19.78 -26.76
C ALA A 82 27.43 -18.78 -26.13
N ILE A 83 26.58 -19.24 -25.21
CA ILE A 83 25.67 -18.36 -24.46
C ILE A 83 26.47 -17.40 -23.57
N SER A 84 27.58 -17.87 -23.00
CA SER A 84 28.49 -17.00 -22.25
C SER A 84 29.09 -15.90 -23.11
N GLN A 85 29.10 -15.99 -24.46
CA GLN A 85 29.59 -14.97 -25.38
C GLN A 85 28.49 -13.98 -25.85
N SER A 86 27.22 -14.24 -25.53
CA SER A 86 26.10 -13.37 -25.91
C SER A 86 26.18 -12.00 -25.23
N HIS A 87 25.80 -10.95 -25.95
CA HIS A 87 25.64 -9.60 -25.40
C HIS A 87 24.52 -9.57 -24.35
N LEU A 88 23.44 -10.34 -24.56
CA LEU A 88 22.35 -10.49 -23.58
C LEU A 88 22.84 -11.12 -22.27
N ASN A 89 23.90 -11.95 -22.30
CA ASN A 89 24.46 -12.53 -21.08
C ASN A 89 25.49 -11.62 -20.38
N HIS A 90 26.18 -10.76 -21.14
CA HIS A 90 27.22 -9.88 -20.62
C HIS A 90 26.71 -8.54 -20.07
N TYR A 91 25.65 -8.00 -20.66
CA TYR A 91 25.16 -6.66 -20.33
C TYR A 91 23.76 -6.71 -19.70
N PRO A 92 23.56 -6.12 -18.50
CA PRO A 92 22.23 -6.03 -17.91
C PRO A 92 21.39 -4.99 -18.65
N LEU A 93 20.18 -5.36 -19.06
CA LEU A 93 19.19 -4.42 -19.57
C LEU A 93 18.61 -3.58 -18.44
N ILE A 94 18.44 -4.17 -17.25
CA ILE A 94 17.97 -3.53 -16.03
C ILE A 94 18.91 -3.88 -14.89
N LEU A 95 19.24 -2.89 -14.05
CA LEU A 95 19.90 -3.12 -12.78
C LEU A 95 18.84 -3.10 -11.66
N ALA A 96 18.72 -4.18 -10.89
CA ALA A 96 17.73 -4.29 -9.83
C ALA A 96 18.02 -3.34 -8.65
N GLN A 97 19.29 -3.07 -8.34
CA GLN A 97 19.70 -2.33 -7.14
C GLN A 97 19.85 -0.80 -7.33
N VAL A 98 19.63 -0.28 -8.53
CA VAL A 98 19.80 1.17 -8.79
C VAL A 98 18.55 1.98 -8.41
N LYS A 99 18.62 3.31 -8.46
CA LYS A 99 17.47 4.17 -8.16
C LYS A 99 16.39 4.06 -9.24
N GLU A 100 15.12 4.27 -8.88
CA GLU A 100 13.97 4.11 -9.77
C GLU A 100 14.08 4.91 -11.07
N TYR A 101 14.51 6.18 -11.01
CA TYR A 101 14.69 7.00 -12.22
C TYR A 101 15.75 6.44 -13.18
N VAL A 102 16.75 5.70 -12.66
CA VAL A 102 17.76 5.04 -13.49
C VAL A 102 17.15 3.83 -14.18
N ARG A 103 16.36 3.01 -13.47
CA ARG A 103 15.62 1.89 -14.05
C ARG A 103 14.61 2.35 -15.11
N ALA A 104 13.88 3.44 -14.85
CA ALA A 104 12.97 4.04 -15.82
C ALA A 104 13.72 4.48 -17.10
N SER A 105 14.92 5.02 -16.95
CA SER A 105 15.77 5.38 -18.09
C SER A 105 16.27 4.16 -18.84
N GLN A 106 16.72 3.11 -18.14
CA GLN A 106 17.15 1.83 -18.76
C GLN A 106 15.99 1.14 -19.49
N THR A 107 14.79 1.17 -18.92
CA THR A 107 13.59 0.63 -19.55
C THR A 107 13.30 1.35 -20.86
N ARG A 108 13.36 2.70 -20.86
CA ARG A 108 13.08 3.51 -22.04
C ARG A 108 14.15 3.39 -23.14
N LEU A 109 15.42 3.27 -22.77
CA LEU A 109 16.55 3.37 -23.71
C LEU A 109 17.10 2.01 -24.16
N LEU A 110 16.94 0.96 -23.37
CA LEU A 110 17.46 -0.37 -23.68
C LEU A 110 16.33 -1.37 -23.90
N LEU A 111 15.45 -1.50 -22.91
CA LEU A 111 14.49 -2.60 -22.87
C LEU A 111 13.35 -2.42 -23.89
N GLN A 112 12.70 -1.26 -23.89
CA GLN A 112 11.60 -0.94 -24.81
C GLN A 112 12.01 -0.96 -26.30
N PRO A 113 13.16 -0.40 -26.70
CA PRO A 113 13.63 -0.51 -28.08
C PRO A 113 13.81 -1.95 -28.55
N VAL A 114 14.34 -2.84 -27.69
CA VAL A 114 14.48 -4.28 -28.02
C VAL A 114 13.10 -4.93 -28.19
N VAL A 115 12.18 -4.71 -27.25
CA VAL A 115 10.80 -5.23 -27.34
C VAL A 115 10.10 -4.76 -28.61
N ASN A 116 10.16 -3.46 -28.91
CA ASN A 116 9.54 -2.88 -30.10
C ASN A 116 10.12 -3.48 -31.39
N TYR A 117 11.44 -3.67 -31.46
CA TYR A 117 12.08 -4.32 -32.60
C TYR A 117 11.56 -5.74 -32.80
N LEU A 118 11.49 -6.53 -31.73
CA LEU A 118 11.01 -7.92 -31.80
C LEU A 118 9.53 -8.00 -32.19
N ILE A 119 8.68 -7.12 -31.64
CA ILE A 119 7.26 -7.03 -32.02
C ILE A 119 7.12 -6.68 -33.50
N ASN A 120 7.90 -5.72 -33.99
CA ASN A 120 7.86 -5.32 -35.40
C ASN A 120 8.29 -6.45 -36.35
N ARG A 121 9.22 -7.32 -35.92
CA ARG A 121 9.77 -8.39 -36.77
C ARG A 121 9.00 -9.71 -36.67
N LEU A 122 8.52 -10.08 -35.48
CA LEU A 122 7.91 -11.39 -35.18
C LEU A 122 6.43 -11.31 -34.80
N GLY A 123 5.90 -10.10 -34.58
CA GLY A 123 4.60 -9.90 -33.92
C GLY A 123 4.66 -10.23 -32.42
N ARG A 124 3.72 -9.69 -31.63
CA ARG A 124 3.73 -9.87 -30.16
C ARG A 124 3.73 -11.35 -29.74
N THR A 125 2.91 -12.18 -30.39
CA THR A 125 2.84 -13.62 -30.13
C THR A 125 4.13 -14.35 -30.51
N GLY A 126 4.73 -14.00 -31.65
CA GLY A 126 6.00 -14.58 -32.08
C GLY A 126 7.15 -14.15 -31.17
N THR A 127 7.15 -12.91 -30.70
CA THR A 127 8.12 -12.44 -29.70
C THR A 127 8.02 -13.23 -28.41
N LYS A 128 6.81 -13.41 -27.86
CA LYS A 128 6.58 -14.22 -26.65
C LYS A 128 7.15 -15.63 -26.83
N GLN A 129 6.77 -16.32 -27.90
CA GLN A 129 7.22 -17.68 -28.20
C GLN A 129 8.75 -17.76 -28.31
N GLN A 130 9.38 -16.78 -28.97
CA GLN A 130 10.83 -16.73 -29.11
C GLN A 130 11.54 -16.56 -27.76
N LEU A 131 11.06 -15.65 -26.90
CA LEU A 131 11.66 -15.43 -25.58
C LEU A 131 11.49 -16.63 -24.66
N GLU A 132 10.33 -17.29 -24.66
CA GLU A 132 10.08 -18.54 -23.92
C GLU A 132 10.98 -19.68 -24.42
N LEU A 133 11.17 -19.79 -25.73
CA LEU A 133 12.08 -20.76 -26.34
C LEU A 133 13.53 -20.52 -25.91
N LEU A 134 14.00 -19.28 -25.96
CA LEU A 134 15.35 -18.91 -25.53
C LEU A 134 15.55 -19.16 -24.03
N LEU A 135 14.56 -18.86 -23.21
CA LEU A 135 14.60 -19.14 -21.77
C LEU A 135 14.73 -20.65 -21.50
N THR A 136 14.00 -21.46 -22.26
CA THR A 136 14.10 -22.94 -22.21
C THR A 136 15.50 -23.42 -22.61
N ARG A 137 16.11 -22.82 -23.64
CA ARG A 137 17.48 -23.15 -24.09
C ARG A 137 18.54 -22.75 -23.06
N VAL A 138 18.42 -21.56 -22.47
CA VAL A 138 19.31 -21.10 -21.38
C VAL A 138 19.22 -22.07 -20.19
N ARG A 139 18.00 -22.49 -19.82
CA ARG A 139 17.78 -23.47 -18.76
C ARG A 139 18.44 -24.82 -19.07
N ALA A 140 18.28 -25.32 -20.29
CA ALA A 140 18.86 -26.59 -20.72
C ALA A 140 20.39 -26.55 -20.79
N ALA A 141 20.97 -25.42 -21.21
CA ALA A 141 22.41 -25.24 -21.34
C ALA A 141 23.12 -25.01 -20.00
N ARG A 142 22.41 -24.46 -19.00
CA ARG A 142 22.95 -24.06 -17.68
C ARG A 142 24.26 -23.26 -17.80
N PRO A 143 24.25 -22.11 -18.49
CA PRO A 143 25.44 -21.28 -18.60
C PRO A 143 25.87 -20.79 -17.20
N GLY A 144 27.16 -20.50 -17.03
CA GLY A 144 27.68 -19.91 -15.80
C GLY A 144 27.11 -18.51 -15.51
N PRO A 145 27.60 -17.83 -14.46
CA PRO A 145 27.08 -16.55 -14.00
C PRO A 145 26.91 -15.51 -15.11
N GLY A 146 25.73 -14.90 -15.23
CA GLY A 146 25.44 -13.91 -16.26
C GLY A 146 24.06 -13.26 -16.13
N TYR A 147 23.70 -12.42 -17.11
CA TYR A 147 22.46 -11.64 -17.12
C TYR A 147 21.37 -12.19 -18.04
N ALA A 148 21.64 -13.26 -18.82
CA ALA A 148 20.73 -13.70 -19.87
C ALA A 148 19.34 -14.08 -19.35
N ALA A 149 19.27 -14.89 -18.28
CA ALA A 149 18.00 -15.31 -17.71
C ALA A 149 17.18 -14.13 -17.17
N ALA A 150 17.81 -13.21 -16.43
CA ALA A 150 17.14 -12.02 -15.91
C ALA A 150 16.65 -11.09 -17.04
N ASN A 151 17.49 -10.85 -18.05
CA ASN A 151 17.13 -10.04 -19.21
C ASN A 151 15.96 -10.63 -20.01
N LEU A 152 15.93 -11.95 -20.21
CA LEU A 152 14.80 -12.63 -20.88
C LEU A 152 13.51 -12.47 -20.08
N VAL A 153 13.56 -12.61 -18.76
CA VAL A 153 12.39 -12.36 -17.89
C VAL A 153 11.95 -10.90 -17.94
N HIS A 154 12.87 -9.93 -17.91
CA HIS A 154 12.50 -8.51 -18.05
C HIS A 154 11.87 -8.18 -19.41
N LEU A 155 12.32 -8.81 -20.50
CA LEU A 155 11.73 -8.65 -21.83
C LEU A 155 10.31 -9.26 -21.89
N LEU A 156 10.08 -10.42 -21.25
CA LEU A 156 8.75 -11.01 -21.11
C LEU A 156 7.81 -10.10 -20.29
N LEU A 157 8.31 -9.52 -19.21
CA LEU A 157 7.55 -8.57 -18.39
C LEU A 157 7.17 -7.30 -19.17
N ALA A 158 8.07 -6.75 -19.98
CA ALA A 158 7.72 -5.59 -20.81
C ALA A 158 6.79 -5.91 -21.98
N LEU A 159 6.61 -7.19 -22.31
CA LEU A 159 5.54 -7.66 -23.21
C LEU A 159 4.22 -7.89 -22.48
N ASP A 160 4.13 -7.60 -21.19
CA ASP A 160 2.94 -7.83 -20.36
C ASP A 160 2.52 -9.32 -20.39
N VAL A 161 3.51 -10.22 -20.38
CA VAL A 161 3.27 -11.67 -20.36
C VAL A 161 3.03 -12.12 -18.92
N ASP A 162 1.90 -12.78 -18.69
CA ASP A 162 1.62 -13.49 -17.43
C ASP A 162 2.67 -14.60 -17.22
N LEU A 163 3.44 -14.50 -16.14
CA LEU A 163 4.51 -15.44 -15.78
C LEU A 163 4.03 -16.58 -14.87
N ARG A 164 2.73 -16.69 -14.63
CA ARG A 164 2.17 -17.77 -13.81
C ARG A 164 2.57 -19.15 -14.30
N GLY A 165 3.00 -20.00 -13.37
CA GLY A 165 3.34 -21.39 -13.70
C GLY A 165 4.59 -21.54 -14.57
N LEU A 166 5.33 -20.45 -14.82
CA LEU A 166 6.53 -20.49 -15.65
C LEU A 166 7.65 -21.25 -14.92
N ASP A 167 8.26 -22.20 -15.63
CA ASP A 167 9.37 -22.98 -15.11
C ASP A 167 10.68 -22.19 -15.27
N LEU A 168 11.10 -21.58 -14.18
CA LEU A 168 12.34 -20.83 -14.02
C LEU A 168 13.42 -21.63 -13.27
N SER A 169 13.21 -22.93 -13.08
CA SER A 169 14.07 -23.78 -12.25
C SER A 169 15.49 -23.86 -12.83
N GLN A 170 16.48 -24.07 -11.97
CA GLN A 170 17.89 -24.30 -12.34
C GLN A 170 18.57 -23.15 -13.12
N LEU A 171 17.95 -21.99 -13.20
CA LEU A 171 18.50 -20.79 -13.80
C LEU A 171 19.37 -20.01 -12.81
N TYR A 172 20.36 -19.29 -13.37
CA TYR A 172 21.15 -18.31 -12.65
C TYR A 172 20.60 -16.90 -12.94
N PHE A 173 20.12 -16.23 -11.91
CA PHE A 173 19.57 -14.88 -11.98
C PHE A 173 20.53 -13.87 -11.34
N ARG A 174 21.03 -12.93 -12.13
CA ARG A 174 21.75 -11.76 -11.62
C ARG A 174 20.98 -10.49 -11.94
N GLN A 175 20.80 -9.63 -10.94
CA GLN A 175 20.06 -8.36 -11.07
C GLN A 175 18.61 -8.57 -11.57
N LEU A 176 17.97 -9.68 -11.19
CA LEU A 176 16.55 -9.89 -11.45
C LEU A 176 15.73 -8.89 -10.64
N PHE A 177 14.75 -8.27 -11.28
CA PHE A 177 13.92 -7.22 -10.69
C PHE A 177 12.45 -7.58 -10.89
N LEU A 178 11.76 -7.87 -9.79
CA LEU A 178 10.38 -8.38 -9.75
C LEU A 178 9.50 -7.57 -8.80
N ARG A 179 9.91 -6.35 -8.44
CA ARG A 179 9.10 -5.46 -7.60
C ARG A 179 7.77 -5.15 -8.29
N GLY A 180 6.66 -5.35 -7.58
CA GLY A 180 5.30 -5.17 -8.14
C GLY A 180 4.90 -6.24 -9.16
N VAL A 181 5.69 -7.30 -9.31
CA VAL A 181 5.43 -8.42 -10.23
C VAL A 181 4.88 -9.60 -9.44
N THR A 182 3.77 -10.14 -9.92
CA THR A 182 3.16 -11.37 -9.39
C THR A 182 3.72 -12.58 -10.15
N LEU A 183 4.18 -13.61 -9.42
CA LEU A 183 4.66 -14.88 -9.96
C LEU A 183 3.94 -16.07 -9.30
N PRO A 184 2.60 -16.14 -9.34
CA PRO A 184 1.90 -17.26 -8.77
C PRO A 184 2.32 -18.57 -9.48
N GLN A 185 2.52 -19.64 -8.71
CA GLN A 185 2.84 -20.99 -9.20
C GLN A 185 4.12 -21.12 -10.04
N ALA A 186 4.96 -20.10 -10.16
CA ALA A 186 6.23 -20.20 -10.89
C ALA A 186 7.20 -21.15 -10.18
N ASP A 187 8.03 -21.87 -10.93
CA ASP A 187 9.03 -22.77 -10.35
C ASP A 187 10.41 -22.13 -10.38
N LEU A 188 10.93 -21.71 -9.23
CA LEU A 188 12.30 -21.22 -9.06
C LEU A 188 13.20 -22.27 -8.38
N SER A 189 12.82 -23.54 -8.36
CA SER A 189 13.60 -24.57 -7.68
C SER A 189 15.03 -24.67 -8.22
N HIS A 190 15.98 -24.86 -7.31
CA HIS A 190 17.42 -24.99 -7.58
C HIS A 190 18.04 -23.82 -8.37
N THR A 191 17.44 -22.63 -8.28
CA THR A 191 17.99 -21.41 -8.89
C THR A 191 19.04 -20.75 -8.01
N GLU A 192 19.96 -20.04 -8.64
CA GLU A 192 20.91 -19.17 -7.95
C GLU A 192 20.57 -17.71 -8.24
N ILE A 193 20.30 -16.93 -7.20
CA ILE A 193 19.80 -15.56 -7.30
C ILE A 193 20.80 -14.61 -6.66
N VAL A 194 21.30 -13.64 -7.42
CA VAL A 194 22.36 -12.71 -6.99
C VAL A 194 21.93 -11.28 -7.29
N GLU A 195 22.10 -10.39 -6.30
CA GLU A 195 21.82 -8.95 -6.40
C GLU A 195 20.40 -8.60 -6.93
N SER A 196 19.40 -9.42 -6.61
CA SER A 196 18.03 -9.33 -7.16
C SER A 196 17.00 -8.78 -6.16
N VAL A 197 15.86 -8.29 -6.65
CA VAL A 197 14.79 -7.65 -5.86
C VAL A 197 13.44 -8.30 -6.19
N PHE A 198 12.70 -8.75 -5.16
CA PHE A 198 11.43 -9.48 -5.31
C PHE A 198 10.22 -8.68 -4.83
N THR A 199 10.08 -8.47 -3.53
CA THR A 199 8.83 -8.04 -2.91
C THR A 199 8.47 -6.57 -3.18
N GLU A 200 7.18 -6.21 -3.03
CA GLU A 200 6.77 -4.87 -2.61
C GLU A 200 6.80 -4.80 -1.07
N PRO A 201 7.73 -4.05 -0.49
CA PRO A 201 7.74 -3.82 0.94
C PRO A 201 6.78 -2.65 1.30
N PHE A 202 6.55 -2.39 2.60
CA PHE A 202 5.67 -1.34 3.15
C PHE A 202 5.65 0.01 2.36
N GLY A 203 4.73 0.94 2.68
CA GLY A 203 5.09 2.37 2.54
C GLY A 203 6.40 2.68 3.28
N LEU A 204 7.09 3.79 2.99
CA LEU A 204 8.32 4.13 3.72
C LEU A 204 8.03 4.18 5.23
N ILE A 205 8.84 3.50 6.05
CA ILE A 205 8.63 3.51 7.51
C ILE A 205 9.30 4.74 8.10
N TYR A 206 8.50 5.66 8.64
CA TYR A 206 9.00 6.90 9.25
C TYR A 206 9.11 6.83 10.77
N ALA A 207 8.25 6.05 11.42
CA ALA A 207 8.21 5.95 12.88
C ALA A 207 8.06 4.51 13.34
N VAL A 208 8.76 4.14 14.41
CA VAL A 208 8.55 2.88 15.13
C VAL A 208 8.43 3.13 16.63
N ALA A 209 7.66 2.29 17.33
CA ALA A 209 7.53 2.33 18.77
C ALA A 209 7.29 0.92 19.34
N VAL A 210 7.61 0.72 20.61
CA VAL A 210 7.43 -0.55 21.34
C VAL A 210 6.57 -0.29 22.56
N SER A 211 5.63 -1.20 22.86
CA SER A 211 4.83 -1.08 24.06
C SER A 211 5.69 -1.26 25.32
N PRO A 212 5.35 -0.62 26.45
CA PRO A 212 6.15 -0.70 27.68
C PRO A 212 6.21 -2.11 28.30
N ASP A 213 5.25 -2.97 27.97
CA ASP A 213 5.26 -4.40 28.33
C ASP A 213 6.02 -5.28 27.32
N GLY A 214 6.48 -4.71 26.21
CA GLY A 214 7.25 -5.38 25.16
C GLY A 214 6.42 -6.31 24.29
N ARG A 215 5.11 -6.35 24.47
CA ARG A 215 4.20 -7.28 23.79
C ARG A 215 3.78 -6.83 22.41
N CYS A 216 3.86 -5.53 22.12
CA CYS A 216 3.44 -4.95 20.85
C CYS A 216 4.52 -4.06 20.21
N VAL A 217 4.60 -4.11 18.89
CA VAL A 217 5.44 -3.24 18.05
C VAL A 217 4.53 -2.43 17.12
N ALA A 218 4.74 -1.12 17.04
CA ALA A 218 4.03 -0.24 16.12
C ALA A 218 4.95 0.33 15.05
N ALA A 219 4.45 0.46 13.82
CA ALA A 219 5.15 1.19 12.75
C ALA A 219 4.22 2.10 11.96
N GLY A 220 4.68 3.33 11.71
CA GLY A 220 3.98 4.37 10.97
C GLY A 220 4.57 4.53 9.57
N THR A 221 3.72 4.59 8.56
CA THR A 221 4.14 4.59 7.16
C THR A 221 3.94 5.94 6.46
N SER A 222 4.56 6.08 5.29
CA SER A 222 4.35 7.20 4.36
C SER A 222 2.91 7.34 3.85
N GLU A 223 2.08 6.31 4.01
CA GLU A 223 0.70 6.27 3.52
C GLU A 223 -0.31 6.63 4.61
N GLY A 224 0.15 7.05 5.80
CA GLY A 224 -0.72 7.38 6.93
C GLY A 224 -1.24 6.17 7.71
N ALA A 225 -0.71 4.98 7.41
CA ALA A 225 -1.07 3.75 8.11
C ALA A 225 -0.22 3.55 9.37
N ILE A 226 -0.82 2.97 10.41
CA ILE A 226 -0.10 2.44 11.58
C ILE A 226 -0.34 0.95 11.66
N TYR A 227 0.72 0.16 11.60
CA TYR A 227 0.68 -1.28 11.74
C TYR A 227 1.08 -1.67 13.16
N LEU A 228 0.37 -2.64 13.74
CA LEU A 228 0.63 -3.14 15.08
C LEU A 228 0.83 -4.66 15.06
N TRP A 229 1.98 -5.12 15.54
CA TRP A 229 2.30 -6.54 15.65
C TRP A 229 2.46 -6.97 17.09
N GLN A 230 2.12 -8.22 17.36
CA GLN A 230 2.45 -8.88 18.60
C GLN A 230 3.89 -9.41 18.54
N THR A 231 4.71 -9.09 19.54
CA THR A 231 6.15 -9.38 19.55
C THR A 231 6.43 -10.88 19.65
N GLN A 232 5.57 -11.64 20.33
CA GLN A 232 5.81 -13.05 20.65
C GLN A 232 5.66 -13.99 19.45
N ASP A 233 4.60 -13.80 18.65
CA ASP A 233 4.19 -14.67 17.55
C ASP A 233 4.21 -13.96 16.18
N GLN A 234 4.66 -12.70 16.16
CA GLN A 234 4.83 -11.87 14.97
C GLN A 234 3.52 -11.63 14.21
N GLN A 235 2.38 -11.86 14.85
CA GLN A 235 1.08 -11.66 14.23
C GLN A 235 0.77 -10.18 14.08
N LEU A 236 0.29 -9.79 12.91
CA LEU A 236 -0.32 -8.47 12.72
C LEU A 236 -1.63 -8.46 13.50
N VAL A 237 -1.71 -7.59 14.50
CA VAL A 237 -2.88 -7.47 15.38
C VAL A 237 -3.89 -6.49 14.80
N HIS A 238 -3.41 -5.37 14.25
CA HIS A 238 -4.26 -4.29 13.74
C HIS A 238 -3.55 -3.43 12.69
N VAL A 239 -4.36 -2.81 11.81
CA VAL A 239 -3.94 -1.72 10.92
C VAL A 239 -4.85 -0.52 11.14
N ILE A 240 -4.27 0.60 11.58
CA ILE A 240 -5.00 1.84 11.80
C ILE A 240 -4.78 2.76 10.59
N GLN A 241 -5.81 2.89 9.75
CA GLN A 241 -5.80 3.71 8.54
C GLN A 241 -6.65 4.98 8.73
N LEU A 242 -6.22 5.87 9.64
CA LEU A 242 -6.96 7.10 9.97
C LEU A 242 -6.25 8.38 9.52
N HIS A 243 -4.92 8.36 9.34
CA HIS A 243 -4.20 9.52 8.83
C HIS A 243 -4.22 9.54 7.31
N THR A 244 -4.30 10.75 6.74
CA THR A 244 -4.30 10.96 5.29
C THR A 244 -2.92 11.29 4.72
N GLN A 245 -1.95 11.51 5.60
CA GLN A 245 -0.57 11.88 5.31
C GLN A 245 0.41 11.02 6.15
N PRO A 246 1.72 11.02 5.85
CA PRO A 246 2.71 10.19 6.53
C PRO A 246 2.64 10.27 8.06
N VAL A 247 2.72 9.12 8.74
CA VAL A 247 2.83 9.06 10.19
C VAL A 247 4.27 9.33 10.61
N LEU A 248 4.53 10.52 11.14
CA LEU A 248 5.88 11.01 11.42
C LEU A 248 6.43 10.54 12.77
N LYS A 249 5.56 10.32 13.77
CA LYS A 249 5.93 9.87 15.11
C LYS A 249 4.89 8.94 15.71
N LEU A 250 5.38 8.01 16.53
CA LEU A 250 4.58 7.06 17.30
C LEU A 250 5.14 6.98 18.73
N ALA A 251 4.25 6.79 19.70
CA ALA A 251 4.65 6.50 21.07
C ALA A 251 3.57 5.68 21.79
N PHE A 252 4.03 4.84 22.73
CA PHE A 252 3.14 4.18 23.68
C PHE A 252 3.20 4.86 25.05
N VAL A 253 2.09 4.82 25.78
CA VAL A 253 1.96 5.36 27.14
C VAL A 253 1.18 4.35 27.99
N GLN A 254 1.58 4.14 29.25
CA GLN A 254 0.77 3.40 30.22
C GLN A 254 0.08 4.36 31.19
N ARG A 255 -1.20 4.11 31.49
CA ARG A 255 -1.96 4.82 32.53
C ARG A 255 -2.61 3.83 33.49
N THR A 256 -2.81 4.25 34.74
CA THR A 256 -3.72 3.54 35.64
C THR A 256 -5.12 4.14 35.48
N ASN A 257 -6.11 3.32 35.11
CA ASN A 257 -7.49 3.76 34.98
C ASN A 257 -8.10 4.06 36.37
N GLY A 258 -9.29 4.66 36.41
CA GLY A 258 -9.96 5.02 37.67
C GLY A 258 -10.33 3.82 38.56
N LEU A 259 -10.15 2.59 38.06
CA LEU A 259 -10.38 1.32 38.77
C LEU A 259 -9.07 0.69 39.28
N GLY A 260 -7.91 1.30 39.02
CA GLY A 260 -6.60 0.79 39.44
C GLY A 260 -5.92 -0.15 38.43
N GLU A 261 -6.48 -0.34 37.23
CA GLU A 261 -5.89 -1.22 36.20
C GLU A 261 -4.97 -0.44 35.26
N VAL A 262 -3.86 -1.06 34.83
CA VAL A 262 -2.92 -0.46 33.88
C VAL A 262 -3.44 -0.66 32.44
N GLU A 263 -3.58 0.43 31.71
CA GLU A 263 -4.03 0.50 30.32
C GLU A 263 -2.92 1.08 29.45
N THR A 264 -2.65 0.44 28.32
CA THR A 264 -1.66 0.90 27.34
C THR A 264 -2.35 1.71 26.24
N LEU A 265 -1.85 2.91 25.97
CA LEU A 265 -2.29 3.79 24.91
C LEU A 265 -1.23 3.86 23.82
N LEU A 266 -1.66 3.96 22.57
CA LEU A 266 -0.84 4.33 21.42
C LEU A 266 -1.24 5.71 20.95
N ALA A 267 -0.26 6.52 20.59
CA ALA A 267 -0.52 7.81 19.99
C ALA A 267 0.39 8.07 18.80
N SER A 268 -0.11 8.88 17.88
CA SER A 268 0.53 9.17 16.61
C SER A 268 0.35 10.62 16.20
N THR A 269 1.25 11.08 15.32
CA THR A 269 1.08 12.31 14.57
C THR A 269 1.35 12.11 13.11
N SER A 270 0.63 12.88 12.31
CA SER A 270 0.74 12.91 10.87
C SER A 270 1.12 14.29 10.37
N ASP A 271 1.71 14.34 9.17
CA ASP A 271 2.14 15.58 8.50
C ASP A 271 0.96 16.53 8.21
N ASP A 272 -0.28 16.01 8.15
CA ASP A 272 -1.51 16.82 8.05
C ASP A 272 -1.91 17.53 9.37
N GLY A 273 -1.10 17.42 10.43
CA GLY A 273 -1.38 18.02 11.73
C GLY A 273 -2.45 17.29 12.55
N THR A 274 -2.88 16.10 12.11
CA THR A 274 -3.79 15.26 12.88
C THR A 274 -3.05 14.48 13.97
N VAL A 275 -3.71 14.32 15.11
CA VAL A 275 -3.23 13.55 16.26
C VAL A 275 -4.22 12.42 16.54
N GLY A 276 -3.71 11.20 16.58
CA GLY A 276 -4.49 10.01 16.94
C GLY A 276 -4.07 9.46 18.29
N VAL A 277 -5.05 9.01 19.09
CA VAL A 277 -4.84 8.34 20.37
C VAL A 277 -5.79 7.16 20.49
N TRP A 278 -5.23 5.98 20.71
CA TRP A 278 -5.96 4.72 20.84
C TRP A 278 -5.60 4.00 22.13
N SER A 279 -6.58 3.34 22.73
CA SER A 279 -6.38 2.40 23.83
C SER A 279 -6.19 0.99 23.28
N LEU A 280 -5.17 0.29 23.76
CA LEU A 280 -4.97 -1.14 23.59
C LEU A 280 -5.45 -1.84 24.87
N ALA A 281 -6.71 -2.30 24.85
CA ALA A 281 -7.29 -3.00 25.99
C ALA A 281 -6.84 -4.47 26.06
N VAL A 282 -7.08 -5.13 27.21
CA VAL A 282 -6.60 -6.47 27.63
C VAL A 282 -6.98 -7.64 26.68
N ALA A 283 -7.70 -7.38 25.59
CA ALA A 283 -8.15 -8.39 24.61
C ALA A 283 -7.74 -8.07 23.16
N ASN A 284 -6.64 -7.34 22.92
CA ASN A 284 -6.22 -6.88 21.58
C ASN A 284 -7.31 -6.05 20.86
N GLN A 285 -8.22 -5.42 21.62
CA GLN A 285 -9.21 -4.52 21.08
C GLN A 285 -8.65 -3.10 21.09
N ILE A 286 -8.58 -2.47 19.92
CA ILE A 286 -8.16 -1.08 19.78
C ILE A 286 -9.39 -0.20 19.84
N ARG A 287 -9.42 0.68 20.83
CA ARG A 287 -10.47 1.69 20.96
C ARG A 287 -9.89 3.06 20.65
N GLN A 288 -10.37 3.70 19.59
CA GLN A 288 -10.06 5.11 19.35
C GLN A 288 -10.60 5.97 20.49
N LEU A 289 -9.71 6.65 21.21
CA LEU A 289 -10.07 7.57 22.28
C LEU A 289 -10.21 8.99 21.76
N ALA A 290 -9.33 9.39 20.84
CA ALA A 290 -9.36 10.68 20.18
C ALA A 290 -8.69 10.58 18.80
N HIS A 291 -9.27 11.25 17.82
CA HIS A 291 -8.60 11.58 16.58
C HIS A 291 -9.09 12.97 16.19
N PHE A 292 -8.19 13.94 16.15
CA PHE A 292 -8.58 15.33 15.93
C PHE A 292 -7.51 16.07 15.13
N LEU A 293 -7.98 17.06 14.40
CA LEU A 293 -7.12 18.03 13.72
C LEU A 293 -6.68 19.07 14.73
N HIS A 294 -5.38 19.35 14.77
CA HIS A 294 -4.86 20.44 15.58
C HIS A 294 -5.50 21.77 15.16
N ALA A 295 -5.79 22.66 16.12
CA ALA A 295 -6.70 23.80 15.96
C ALA A 295 -6.30 24.77 14.82
N GLU A 296 -5.03 24.80 14.42
CA GLU A 296 -4.52 25.69 13.39
C GLU A 296 -4.35 25.06 12.00
N GLN A 297 -4.64 23.76 11.82
CA GLN A 297 -4.43 23.01 10.56
C GLN A 297 -2.98 23.10 10.01
N LYS A 298 -1.99 23.24 10.89
CA LYS A 298 -0.57 23.26 10.53
C LYS A 298 0.08 21.89 10.78
N PRO A 299 1.11 21.50 10.01
CA PRO A 299 1.88 20.28 10.27
C PRO A 299 2.42 20.29 11.71
N LEU A 300 2.41 19.14 12.37
CA LEU A 300 3.02 18.96 13.70
C LEU A 300 4.37 18.25 13.55
N PRO A 301 5.49 18.99 13.37
CA PRO A 301 6.79 18.41 13.06
C PRO A 301 7.39 17.59 14.20
N ALA A 302 6.96 17.82 15.45
CA ALA A 302 7.34 16.99 16.58
C ALA A 302 6.25 16.86 17.63
N ILE A 303 6.23 15.67 18.22
CA ILE A 303 5.45 15.33 19.40
C ILE A 303 6.36 14.56 20.36
N GLY A 304 6.26 14.89 21.64
CA GLY A 304 6.85 14.13 22.72
C GLY A 304 5.76 13.69 23.68
N PHE A 305 5.86 12.48 24.21
CA PHE A 305 4.90 11.97 25.18
C PHE A 305 5.54 11.92 26.54
N GLN A 306 4.80 12.42 27.53
CA GLN A 306 5.17 12.29 28.91
C GLN A 306 4.86 10.85 29.37
N ALA A 307 5.89 10.05 29.64
CA ALA A 307 5.68 8.69 30.15
C ALA A 307 4.96 8.73 31.51
N GLY A 308 3.96 7.84 31.68
CA GLY A 308 3.17 7.74 32.90
C GLY A 308 2.12 8.83 33.14
N SER A 309 1.88 9.75 32.20
CA SER A 309 0.90 10.83 32.37
C SER A 309 -0.04 10.99 31.17
N ARG A 310 -1.08 11.85 31.32
CA ARG A 310 -2.02 12.23 30.24
C ARG A 310 -1.47 13.33 29.34
N ASN A 311 -0.22 13.75 29.56
CA ASN A 311 0.34 14.94 28.94
C ASN A 311 1.13 14.60 27.68
N VAL A 312 0.94 15.44 26.68
CA VAL A 312 1.58 15.32 25.37
C VAL A 312 2.07 16.70 24.98
N ALA A 313 3.36 16.84 24.69
CA ALA A 313 3.85 18.07 24.06
C ALA A 313 3.75 17.92 22.56
N SER A 314 3.01 18.84 21.93
CA SER A 314 3.17 19.11 20.51
C SER A 314 3.95 20.40 20.34
N ILE A 315 4.65 20.52 19.22
CA ILE A 315 5.21 21.81 18.83
C ILE A 315 4.60 22.27 17.52
N ASP A 316 4.13 23.52 17.49
CA ASP A 316 3.66 24.19 16.28
C ASP A 316 4.81 24.80 15.45
N GLU A 317 4.50 25.30 14.26
CA GLU A 317 5.47 25.95 13.38
C GLU A 317 6.01 27.28 13.96
N ASP A 318 5.25 27.97 14.80
CA ASP A 318 5.50 29.37 15.20
C ASP A 318 6.52 29.52 16.33
N GLY A 319 6.53 28.61 17.30
CA GLY A 319 7.39 28.82 18.47
C GLY A 319 6.94 28.09 19.70
N GLU A 320 5.73 27.56 19.71
CA GLU A 320 5.05 27.24 20.93
C GLU A 320 5.11 25.73 21.16
N THR A 321 5.77 25.35 22.24
CA THR A 321 5.64 23.99 22.75
C THR A 321 4.42 23.98 23.65
N ILE A 322 3.40 23.22 23.26
CA ILE A 322 2.14 23.16 23.99
C ILE A 322 2.00 21.78 24.59
N VAL A 323 1.86 21.74 25.91
CA VAL A 323 1.61 20.50 26.66
C VAL A 323 0.11 20.38 26.91
N TRP A 324 -0.50 19.33 26.38
CA TRP A 324 -1.93 19.06 26.46
C TRP A 324 -2.19 17.83 27.31
N GLU A 325 -3.22 17.89 28.14
CA GLU A 325 -3.75 16.75 28.87
C GLU A 325 -4.96 16.18 28.15
N PHE A 326 -4.90 14.89 27.82
CA PHE A 326 -6.04 14.16 27.27
C PHE A 326 -6.95 13.66 28.38
N THR A 327 -8.16 14.24 28.48
CA THR A 327 -9.16 13.81 29.47
C THR A 327 -10.16 12.83 28.86
N ALA A 328 -10.58 11.81 29.62
CA ALA A 328 -11.50 10.76 29.17
C ALA A 328 -12.94 11.24 28.88
N ARG A 329 -13.26 12.52 29.13
CA ARG A 329 -14.58 13.13 28.90
C ARG A 329 -14.42 14.51 28.27
N HIS A 330 -14.56 14.54 26.95
CA HIS A 330 -14.80 15.72 26.11
C HIS A 330 -13.90 16.94 26.40
N GLY A 331 -12.87 17.09 25.56
CA GLY A 331 -12.03 18.29 25.49
C GLY A 331 -10.59 18.01 25.91
N ASN A 332 -9.66 18.34 25.03
CA ASN A 332 -8.24 18.42 25.36
C ASN A 332 -8.04 19.66 26.22
N ARG A 333 -7.36 19.52 27.36
CA ARG A 333 -7.04 20.68 28.21
C ARG A 333 -5.60 21.06 27.96
N VAL A 334 -5.33 22.28 27.51
CA VAL A 334 -3.96 22.81 27.55
C VAL A 334 -3.53 22.85 29.01
N VAL A 335 -2.46 22.13 29.35
CA VAL A 335 -1.84 22.17 30.68
C VAL A 335 -0.93 23.37 30.75
N GLN A 336 -0.13 23.60 29.71
CA GLN A 336 0.90 24.60 29.74
C GLN A 336 1.37 25.03 28.35
N HIS A 337 1.73 26.30 28.26
CA HIS A 337 2.36 26.92 27.09
C HIS A 337 3.82 27.24 27.44
N PHE A 338 4.73 26.84 26.55
CA PHE A 338 6.15 27.19 26.64
C PHE A 338 6.52 28.04 25.43
N ALA A 339 6.93 29.27 25.68
CA ALA A 339 7.49 30.14 24.65
C ALA A 339 8.89 29.62 24.28
N THR A 340 8.98 28.86 23.19
CA THR A 340 10.26 28.42 22.61
C THR A 340 10.63 29.29 21.40
N MET A 341 11.89 29.24 20.96
CA MET A 341 12.36 30.15 19.90
C MET A 341 11.80 29.76 18.52
N ALA A 342 11.33 30.75 17.75
CA ALA A 342 10.70 30.59 16.44
C ALA A 342 11.63 30.01 15.37
N THR A 343 11.50 28.70 15.08
CA THR A 343 12.20 28.01 13.97
C THR A 343 11.41 26.79 13.46
N HIS A 344 11.63 26.39 12.21
CA HIS A 344 10.76 25.50 11.42
C HIS A 344 10.92 23.97 11.68
N TRP A 345 11.95 23.52 12.41
CA TRP A 345 12.17 22.09 12.67
C TRP A 345 12.50 21.93 14.15
N ARG A 346 11.64 21.22 14.88
CA ARG A 346 11.77 21.06 16.33
C ARG A 346 11.62 19.60 16.72
N LEU A 347 12.26 19.23 17.81
CA LEU A 347 12.32 17.87 18.35
C LEU A 347 11.93 17.95 19.83
N VAL A 348 11.21 16.96 20.34
CA VAL A 348 10.86 16.85 21.76
C VAL A 348 11.26 15.49 22.29
N ALA A 349 11.83 15.47 23.48
CA ALA A 349 11.91 14.27 24.30
C ALA A 349 11.52 14.58 25.75
N PHE A 350 11.02 13.56 26.44
CA PHE A 350 10.72 13.58 27.86
C PHE A 350 11.56 12.55 28.60
N SER A 351 11.81 12.79 29.88
CA SER A 351 12.22 11.75 30.84
C SER A 351 11.07 10.76 31.09
N ALA A 352 11.36 9.59 31.66
CA ALA A 352 10.34 8.57 31.93
C ALA A 352 9.35 8.98 33.03
N ASP A 353 9.77 9.83 33.98
CA ASP A 353 8.87 10.48 34.94
C ASP A 353 8.08 11.65 34.33
N GLY A 354 8.57 12.13 33.17
CA GLY A 354 7.95 13.17 32.41
C GLY A 354 8.06 14.59 32.96
N ASP A 355 8.82 14.80 34.04
CA ASP A 355 9.00 16.15 34.60
C ASP A 355 10.07 16.94 33.84
N THR A 356 11.00 16.26 33.14
CA THR A 356 12.02 16.90 32.32
C THR A 356 11.65 16.80 30.84
N MET A 357 11.60 17.94 30.16
CA MET A 357 11.33 18.04 28.72
C MET A 357 12.47 18.76 28.01
N ALA A 358 13.02 18.15 26.97
CA ALA A 358 14.04 18.75 26.12
C ALA A 358 13.44 19.09 24.74
N VAL A 359 13.62 20.33 24.31
CA VAL A 359 13.14 20.85 23.03
C VAL A 359 14.31 21.33 22.19
N GLY A 360 14.61 20.61 21.10
CA GLY A 360 15.69 20.93 20.17
C GLY A 360 15.22 21.72 18.96
N ASN A 361 16.09 22.54 18.38
CA ASN A 361 15.80 23.31 17.18
C ASN A 361 16.90 23.21 16.11
N ARG A 362 16.55 23.67 14.89
CA ARG A 362 17.47 23.69 13.73
C ARG A 362 18.63 24.69 13.85
N ALA A 363 18.60 25.61 14.82
CA ALA A 363 19.68 26.57 15.07
C ALA A 363 20.80 25.97 15.94
N GLY A 364 20.72 24.68 16.27
CA GLY A 364 21.72 24.02 17.12
C GLY A 364 21.45 24.22 18.60
N THR A 365 20.26 24.65 19.00
CA THR A 365 19.93 24.93 20.40
C THR A 365 18.95 23.89 20.95
N VAL A 366 19.18 23.44 22.19
CA VAL A 366 18.22 22.64 22.97
C VAL A 366 17.84 23.37 24.23
N GLN A 367 16.55 23.58 24.47
CA GLN A 367 16.04 24.13 25.72
C GLN A 367 15.52 23.00 26.60
N VAL A 368 15.97 22.94 27.84
CA VAL A 368 15.49 21.97 28.84
C VAL A 368 14.54 22.68 29.79
N TRP A 369 13.37 22.09 29.99
CA TRP A 369 12.29 22.63 30.79
C TRP A 369 11.87 21.64 31.87
N ARG A 370 11.45 22.18 33.01
CA ARG A 370 10.71 21.42 34.02
C ARG A 370 9.23 21.59 33.79
N VAL A 371 8.54 20.49 33.50
CA VAL A 371 7.13 20.46 33.12
C VAL A 371 6.25 20.85 34.29
N SER A 372 6.49 20.32 35.50
CA SER A 372 5.67 20.66 36.68
C SER A 372 5.67 22.14 37.07
N THR A 373 6.77 22.86 36.81
CA THR A 373 6.94 24.26 37.23
C THR A 373 6.90 25.25 36.08
N GLY A 374 6.93 24.80 34.83
CA GLY A 374 7.06 25.69 33.67
C GLY A 374 8.42 26.36 33.52
N ALA A 375 9.42 25.97 34.33
CA ALA A 375 10.67 26.70 34.43
C ALA A 375 11.69 26.17 33.43
N MET A 376 12.34 27.06 32.69
CA MET A 376 13.50 26.70 31.88
C MET A 376 14.66 26.37 32.82
N VAL A 377 15.21 25.16 32.68
CA VAL A 377 16.34 24.67 33.48
C VAL A 377 17.65 25.16 32.87
N THR A 378 17.84 24.94 31.57
CA THR A 378 19.06 25.34 30.86
C THR A 378 18.83 25.44 29.35
N THR A 379 19.78 26.06 28.66
CA THR A 379 19.85 26.12 27.20
C THR A 379 21.21 25.56 26.78
N LEU A 380 21.19 24.53 25.94
CA LEU A 380 22.36 23.89 25.36
C LEU A 380 22.56 24.42 23.95
N THR A 381 23.79 24.79 23.60
CA THR A 381 24.14 25.21 22.24
C THR A 381 25.17 24.25 21.67
N VAL A 382 24.84 23.66 20.54
CA VAL A 382 25.70 22.82 19.72
C VAL A 382 26.31 23.74 18.67
N ASP A 383 27.63 23.95 18.68
CA ASP A 383 28.38 24.89 17.80
C ASP A 383 28.36 24.53 16.30
N ALA A 384 27.45 23.64 15.88
CA ALA A 384 27.83 22.51 15.06
C ALA A 384 26.69 22.05 14.13
N GLY A 385 25.90 22.99 13.59
CA GLY A 385 24.86 22.70 12.60
C GLY A 385 23.53 22.23 13.21
N PRO A 386 22.53 21.95 12.36
CA PRO A 386 21.17 21.67 12.82
C PRO A 386 21.05 20.31 13.53
N ILE A 387 20.36 20.29 14.66
CA ILE A 387 20.00 19.07 15.40
C ILE A 387 18.88 18.35 14.65
N LEU A 388 19.07 17.06 14.39
CA LEU A 388 18.11 16.21 13.66
C LEU A 388 17.43 15.18 14.57
N SER A 389 18.07 14.82 15.68
CA SER A 389 17.54 13.85 16.63
C SER A 389 17.98 14.17 18.06
N LEU A 390 17.13 13.87 19.04
CA LEU A 390 17.47 13.96 20.46
C LEU A 390 16.68 12.94 21.27
N ALA A 391 17.25 12.47 22.38
CA ALA A 391 16.60 11.59 23.35
C ALA A 391 17.09 11.89 24.77
N LEU A 392 16.22 11.72 25.76
CA LEU A 392 16.54 11.78 27.19
C LEU A 392 16.64 10.36 27.75
N SER A 393 17.51 10.16 28.74
CA SER A 393 17.49 8.92 29.54
C SER A 393 16.23 8.86 30.41
N ASP A 394 15.81 7.65 30.78
CA ASP A 394 14.60 7.44 31.58
C ASP A 394 14.63 8.20 32.91
N ASP A 395 15.81 8.32 33.54
CA ASP A 395 16.04 9.08 34.78
C ASP A 395 16.22 10.61 34.58
N GLY A 396 16.19 11.08 33.33
CA GLY A 396 16.37 12.48 32.94
C GLY A 396 17.77 13.05 33.21
N GLN A 397 18.76 12.23 33.59
CA GLN A 397 20.11 12.69 33.95
C GLN A 397 21.03 12.86 32.73
N LEU A 398 20.69 12.27 31.60
CA LEU A 398 21.47 12.34 30.36
C LEU A 398 20.57 12.74 29.19
N LEU A 399 21.14 13.55 28.30
CA LEU A 399 20.53 13.91 27.02
C LEU A 399 21.54 13.59 25.92
N VAL A 400 21.09 12.94 24.85
CA VAL A 400 21.89 12.76 23.64
C VAL A 400 21.27 13.55 22.48
N THR A 401 22.12 14.20 21.70
CA THR A 401 21.73 14.96 20.50
C THR A 401 22.53 14.50 19.30
N GLY A 402 21.86 14.27 18.17
CA GLY A 402 22.46 13.99 16.87
C GLY A 402 22.29 15.16 15.91
N ASP A 403 23.36 15.55 15.21
CA ASP A 403 23.35 16.66 14.25
C ASP A 403 23.47 16.19 12.78
N ARG A 404 23.28 17.14 11.85
CA ARG A 404 23.42 16.90 10.41
C ARG A 404 24.86 16.64 9.96
N GLU A 405 25.85 17.10 10.71
CA GLU A 405 27.27 16.92 10.40
C GLU A 405 27.78 15.55 10.90
N GLY A 406 26.92 14.74 11.52
CA GLY A 406 27.25 13.39 11.96
C GLY A 406 27.80 13.33 13.38
N ARG A 407 27.58 14.33 14.23
CA ARG A 407 28.04 14.32 15.63
C ARG A 407 26.96 13.85 16.57
N LEU A 408 27.38 13.02 17.52
CA LEU A 408 26.61 12.62 18.70
C LEU A 408 27.20 13.33 19.92
N CYS A 409 26.41 14.17 20.57
CA CYS A 409 26.81 14.88 21.79
C CYS A 409 26.00 14.37 22.99
N LEU A 410 26.70 14.02 24.07
CA LEU A 410 26.11 13.62 25.35
C LEU A 410 26.19 14.78 26.33
N TRP A 411 25.07 15.12 26.97
CA TRP A 411 24.93 16.27 27.85
C TRP A 411 24.37 15.86 29.21
N ALA A 412 24.75 16.61 30.25
CA ALA A 412 24.02 16.61 31.51
C ALA A 412 22.98 17.76 31.48
N PRO A 413 21.67 17.46 31.32
CA PRO A 413 20.63 18.47 31.11
C PRO A 413 20.39 19.35 32.35
N ALA A 414 20.70 18.89 33.57
CA ALA A 414 20.54 19.68 34.79
C ALA A 414 21.55 20.84 34.89
N THR A 415 22.78 20.64 34.41
CA THR A 415 23.89 21.61 34.49
C THR A 415 24.17 22.31 33.17
N GLY A 416 23.72 21.73 32.06
CA GLY A 416 24.03 22.19 30.71
C GLY A 416 25.42 21.82 30.21
N THR A 417 26.12 20.92 30.91
CA THR A 417 27.52 20.58 30.58
C THR A 417 27.58 19.50 29.51
N LEU A 418 28.35 19.76 28.45
CA LEU A 418 28.73 18.77 27.45
C LEU A 418 29.69 17.75 28.09
N GLN A 419 29.32 16.47 28.07
CA GLN A 419 30.11 15.37 28.66
C GLN A 419 31.04 14.74 27.63
N HIS A 420 30.54 14.48 26.43
CA HIS A 420 31.29 13.81 25.37
C HIS A 420 30.72 14.11 23.99
N THR A 421 31.59 14.17 22.98
CA THR A 421 31.20 14.30 21.57
C THR A 421 31.88 13.21 20.76
N VAL A 422 31.10 12.50 19.95
CA VAL A 422 31.60 11.52 18.98
C VAL A 422 31.31 12.02 17.58
N GLU A 423 32.33 12.02 16.72
CA GLU A 423 32.17 12.28 15.29
C GLU A 423 31.92 10.96 14.55
N CYS A 424 30.75 10.83 13.93
CA CYS A 424 30.34 9.67 13.14
C CYS A 424 30.39 9.96 11.62
N THR A 425 31.20 10.95 11.21
CA THR A 425 31.31 11.46 9.83
C THR A 425 31.53 10.34 8.80
N PRO A 426 30.98 10.47 7.57
CA PRO A 426 30.51 11.69 6.89
C PRO A 426 28.98 11.84 6.76
N THR A 427 28.17 11.11 7.54
CA THR A 427 26.70 11.10 7.40
C THR A 427 25.97 11.65 8.62
N SER A 428 24.82 12.30 8.42
CA SER A 428 23.98 12.87 9.49
C SER A 428 23.53 11.82 10.51
N VAL A 429 23.08 12.25 11.69
CA VAL A 429 22.46 11.38 12.71
C VAL A 429 20.94 11.62 12.74
N ASP A 430 20.19 10.76 12.08
CA ASP A 430 18.76 10.97 11.80
C ASP A 430 17.83 10.52 12.94
N SER A 431 18.27 9.58 13.78
CA SER A 431 17.51 9.09 14.93
C SER A 431 18.42 8.61 16.06
N VAL A 432 18.01 8.84 17.31
CA VAL A 432 18.70 8.37 18.51
C VAL A 432 17.72 7.87 19.56
N ALA A 433 18.12 6.86 20.34
CA ALA A 433 17.35 6.34 21.48
C ALA A 433 18.27 5.86 22.60
N PHE A 434 17.84 6.01 23.85
CA PHE A 434 18.51 5.41 25.02
C PHE A 434 17.98 4.00 25.30
N SER A 435 18.85 3.12 25.79
CA SER A 435 18.39 1.89 26.44
C SER A 435 17.66 2.23 27.74
N PRO A 436 16.70 1.40 28.19
CA PRO A 436 15.93 1.68 29.41
C PRO A 436 16.76 1.77 30.69
N ASP A 437 17.98 1.20 30.69
CA ASP A 437 18.93 1.31 31.81
C ASP A 437 19.84 2.55 31.73
N GLY A 438 19.71 3.36 30.68
CA GLY A 438 20.51 4.56 30.43
C GLY A 438 21.97 4.30 30.07
N LYS A 439 22.41 3.05 29.90
CA LYS A 439 23.82 2.70 29.67
C LYS A 439 24.21 2.62 28.20
N MET A 440 23.25 2.58 27.29
CA MET A 440 23.50 2.50 25.85
C MET A 440 22.69 3.54 25.08
N VAL A 441 23.24 3.93 23.93
CA VAL A 441 22.59 4.77 22.93
C VAL A 441 22.58 4.01 21.61
N ALA A 442 21.45 3.98 20.93
CA ALA A 442 21.36 3.58 19.52
C ALA A 442 21.30 4.81 18.64
N SER A 443 22.04 4.83 17.53
CA SER A 443 21.99 5.90 16.54
C SER A 443 21.80 5.34 15.13
N THR A 444 21.02 6.06 14.33
CA THR A 444 20.88 5.82 12.88
C THR A 444 21.47 6.99 12.12
N HIS A 445 21.97 6.69 10.92
CA HIS A 445 22.73 7.66 10.14
C HIS A 445 22.12 7.88 8.76
N GLY A 446 22.42 9.05 8.20
CA GLY A 446 21.79 9.52 6.98
C GLY A 446 22.27 8.86 5.69
N VAL A 447 21.81 9.43 4.58
CA VAL A 447 21.94 8.87 3.22
C VAL A 447 23.36 8.37 2.93
N GLY A 448 23.49 7.06 2.73
CA GLY A 448 24.75 6.37 2.40
C GLY A 448 25.26 5.47 3.52
N ASP A 449 24.75 5.61 4.74
CA ASP A 449 25.02 4.72 5.87
C ASP A 449 23.71 4.02 6.29
N HIS A 450 23.67 2.70 6.14
CA HIS A 450 22.46 1.88 6.35
C HIS A 450 22.59 0.97 7.59
N ALA A 451 23.48 1.34 8.50
CA ALA A 451 23.72 0.62 9.73
C ALA A 451 23.21 1.37 10.96
N VAL A 452 22.81 0.61 11.97
CA VAL A 452 22.52 1.13 13.31
C VAL A 452 23.77 0.97 14.15
N ARG A 453 24.18 2.01 14.88
CA ARG A 453 25.31 1.93 15.81
C ARG A 453 24.82 1.91 17.24
N LEU A 454 25.40 1.03 18.04
CA LEU A 454 25.17 0.92 19.47
C LEU A 454 26.40 1.46 20.20
N TRP A 455 26.18 2.39 21.11
CA TRP A 455 27.20 3.06 21.89
C TRP A 455 27.00 2.74 23.37
N THR A 456 28.02 2.25 24.05
CA THR A 456 28.00 2.10 25.51
C THR A 456 28.53 3.36 26.18
N ILE A 457 27.88 3.77 27.27
CA ILE A 457 28.31 4.88 28.12
C ILE A 457 29.08 4.29 29.30
N ASP A 458 30.35 4.67 29.42
CA ASP A 458 31.19 4.22 30.53
C ASP A 458 30.96 5.03 31.82
N ALA A 459 31.65 4.65 32.89
CA ALA A 459 31.56 5.33 34.19
C ALA A 459 32.08 6.78 34.15
N GLN A 460 32.81 7.16 33.10
CA GLN A 460 33.33 8.49 32.85
C GLN A 460 32.44 9.29 31.88
N LEU A 461 31.23 8.80 31.59
CA LEU A 461 30.26 9.40 30.65
C LEU A 461 30.82 9.56 29.24
N GLN A 462 31.74 8.68 28.82
CA GLN A 462 32.24 8.64 27.45
C GLN A 462 31.48 7.58 26.65
N MET A 463 31.09 7.94 25.43
CA MET A 463 30.42 7.04 24.50
C MET A 463 31.45 6.26 23.70
N GLN A 464 31.41 4.93 23.80
CA GLN A 464 32.26 4.01 23.04
C GLN A 464 31.41 3.16 22.10
N LEU A 465 31.85 2.99 20.85
CA LEU A 465 31.15 2.13 19.90
C LEU A 465 31.20 0.68 20.39
N HIS A 466 30.04 0.13 20.72
CA HIS A 466 29.88 -1.24 21.17
C HIS A 466 29.72 -2.19 19.98
N GLN A 467 28.80 -1.86 19.07
CA GLN A 467 28.47 -2.71 17.93
C GLN A 467 27.84 -1.90 16.79
N THR A 468 28.03 -2.37 15.57
CA THR A 468 27.32 -1.88 14.37
C THR A 468 26.41 -2.99 13.85
N LEU A 469 25.14 -2.69 13.64
CA LEU A 469 24.11 -3.61 13.15
C LEU A 469 23.86 -3.34 11.66
N PRO A 470 24.45 -4.12 10.75
CA PRO A 470 24.18 -4.00 9.32
C PRO A 470 22.89 -4.77 8.94
N GLY A 471 22.12 -4.24 7.99
CA GLY A 471 21.05 -5.03 7.38
C GLY A 471 19.98 -4.25 6.64
N HIS A 472 19.73 -3.00 7.01
CA HIS A 472 18.87 -2.14 6.19
C HIS A 472 19.57 -1.78 4.88
N THR A 473 18.79 -1.53 3.83
CA THR A 473 19.32 -1.17 2.51
C THR A 473 19.10 0.30 2.14
N HIS A 474 18.36 1.03 2.97
CA HIS A 474 18.08 2.46 2.82
C HIS A 474 18.07 3.16 4.18
N VAL A 475 17.89 4.49 4.16
CA VAL A 475 17.84 5.38 5.33
C VAL A 475 16.91 4.84 6.40
N ILE A 476 17.41 4.80 7.63
CA ILE A 476 16.69 4.34 8.82
C ILE A 476 16.18 5.57 9.57
N TRP A 477 14.87 5.83 9.48
CA TRP A 477 14.25 7.05 10.00
C TRP A 477 13.99 7.00 11.50
N SER A 478 13.83 5.81 12.06
CA SER A 478 13.41 5.66 13.46
C SER A 478 14.03 4.42 14.10
N VAL A 479 14.44 4.59 15.36
CA VAL A 479 14.97 3.54 16.23
C VAL A 479 14.32 3.64 17.61
N ALA A 480 14.00 2.51 18.22
CA ALA A 480 13.44 2.43 19.57
C ALA A 480 13.96 1.18 20.30
N PHE A 481 14.31 1.32 21.58
CA PHE A 481 14.57 0.17 22.45
C PHE A 481 13.27 -0.43 22.98
N GLY A 482 13.24 -1.76 23.11
CA GLY A 482 12.20 -2.43 23.90
C GLY A 482 12.41 -2.23 25.41
N PRO A 483 11.44 -2.58 26.25
CA PRO A 483 11.58 -2.49 27.71
C PRO A 483 12.69 -3.41 28.22
N GLN A 484 13.12 -3.18 29.47
CA GLN A 484 14.10 -4.06 30.09
C GLN A 484 13.63 -5.52 30.08
N PRO A 485 14.54 -6.48 29.87
CA PRO A 485 14.24 -7.89 30.03
C PRO A 485 13.73 -8.17 31.45
N THR A 486 12.43 -8.44 31.57
CA THR A 486 11.80 -8.83 32.83
C THR A 486 11.58 -10.34 32.85
N ARG A 487 11.65 -10.94 34.06
CA ARG A 487 11.26 -12.34 34.25
C ARG A 487 9.74 -12.42 34.27
N ASP A 488 9.16 -13.28 33.43
CA ASP A 488 7.74 -13.59 33.48
C ASP A 488 7.39 -14.18 34.87
N ALA A 489 6.45 -13.52 35.56
CA ALA A 489 6.02 -13.86 36.91
C ALA A 489 5.35 -15.24 37.00
N THR A 490 4.93 -15.82 35.87
CA THR A 490 4.18 -17.09 35.83
C THR A 490 4.99 -18.29 35.35
N THR A 491 5.96 -18.10 34.45
CA THR A 491 6.67 -19.20 33.80
C THR A 491 8.13 -19.35 34.23
N ASN A 492 8.71 -18.33 34.89
CA ASN A 492 10.14 -18.28 35.26
C ASN A 492 11.09 -18.55 34.08
N VAL A 493 10.62 -18.38 32.84
CA VAL A 493 11.41 -18.41 31.62
C VAL A 493 11.99 -17.00 31.41
N PRO A 494 13.31 -16.84 31.23
CA PRO A 494 13.89 -15.52 31.02
C PRO A 494 13.45 -14.95 29.66
N ILE A 495 12.92 -13.73 29.61
CA ILE A 495 13.01 -12.90 28.41
C ILE A 495 14.44 -12.35 28.42
N ASP A 496 15.43 -13.16 28.05
CA ASP A 496 16.85 -12.90 28.34
C ASP A 496 17.50 -11.85 27.41
N ARG A 497 16.72 -11.10 26.61
CA ARG A 497 17.25 -10.30 25.49
C ARG A 497 16.68 -8.89 25.47
N GLN A 498 17.58 -7.90 25.47
CA GLN A 498 17.23 -6.52 25.19
C GLN A 498 16.94 -6.37 23.69
N LEU A 499 15.75 -5.88 23.36
CA LEU A 499 15.31 -5.69 21.98
C LEU A 499 15.60 -4.27 21.48
N LEU A 500 15.86 -4.15 20.18
CA LEU A 500 15.93 -2.89 19.45
C LEU A 500 15.08 -3.01 18.19
N ILE A 501 14.30 -1.99 17.86
CA ILE A 501 13.41 -1.96 16.70
C ILE A 501 13.78 -0.79 15.81
N THR A 502 13.85 -1.02 14.50
CA THR A 502 14.25 -0.02 13.51
C THR A 502 13.30 0.00 12.33
N GLY A 503 12.97 1.20 11.85
CA GLY A 503 12.14 1.42 10.67
C GLY A 503 12.91 2.15 9.57
N SER A 504 12.80 1.69 8.33
CA SER A 504 13.57 2.20 7.20
C SER A 504 12.75 2.47 5.95
N SER A 505 13.32 3.33 5.09
CA SER A 505 12.89 3.55 3.70
C SER A 505 13.06 2.33 2.80
N ASP A 506 13.74 1.28 3.27
CA ASP A 506 13.73 -0.01 2.59
C ASP A 506 12.43 -0.76 2.83
N GLN A 507 11.47 -0.09 3.48
CA GLN A 507 10.12 -0.53 3.66
C GLN A 507 10.08 -1.81 4.51
N THR A 508 10.97 -1.90 5.51
CA THR A 508 11.00 -2.96 6.51
C THR A 508 11.02 -2.39 7.93
N VAL A 509 10.48 -3.19 8.87
CA VAL A 509 10.67 -2.99 10.30
C VAL A 509 11.48 -4.16 10.81
N ARG A 510 12.64 -3.90 11.41
CA ARG A 510 13.52 -4.96 11.93
C ARG A 510 13.54 -4.96 13.44
N VAL A 511 13.53 -6.16 14.00
CA VAL A 511 13.76 -6.39 15.42
C VAL A 511 15.13 -7.02 15.58
N TRP A 512 15.94 -6.47 16.48
CA TRP A 512 17.31 -6.87 16.76
C TRP A 512 17.43 -7.30 18.20
N ASP A 513 18.28 -8.29 18.43
CA ASP A 513 18.83 -8.62 19.73
C ASP A 513 20.06 -7.75 19.95
N VAL A 514 20.03 -6.89 20.97
CA VAL A 514 21.12 -5.95 21.30
C VAL A 514 22.37 -6.68 21.77
N THR A 515 22.24 -7.86 22.38
CA THR A 515 23.36 -8.62 22.94
C THR A 515 24.12 -9.39 21.86
N THR A 516 23.40 -9.98 20.91
CA THR A 516 24.01 -10.74 19.81
C THR A 516 24.26 -9.89 18.56
N GLY A 517 23.54 -8.77 18.43
CA GLY A 517 23.45 -7.94 17.23
C GLY A 517 22.82 -8.62 16.03
N GLN A 518 22.17 -9.75 16.23
CA GLN A 518 21.43 -10.43 15.17
C GLN A 518 20.03 -9.84 15.03
N SER A 519 19.59 -9.70 13.78
CA SER A 519 18.17 -9.46 13.52
C SER A 519 17.39 -10.73 13.85
N LEU A 520 16.45 -10.62 14.77
CA LEU A 520 15.61 -11.75 15.20
C LEU A 520 14.53 -12.04 14.16
N TYR A 521 13.87 -11.00 13.66
CA TYR A 521 12.86 -11.09 12.61
C TYR A 521 12.66 -9.72 11.95
N THR A 522 12.14 -9.75 10.72
CA THR A 522 11.83 -8.57 9.91
C THR A 522 10.35 -8.63 9.55
N PHE A 523 9.60 -7.60 9.90
CA PHE A 523 8.23 -7.46 9.43
C PHE A 523 8.24 -6.95 7.99
N HIS A 524 7.33 -7.51 7.20
CA HIS A 524 7.02 -7.11 5.84
C HIS A 524 5.53 -6.75 5.79
N GLY A 525 5.13 -5.84 4.91
CA GLY A 525 3.71 -5.49 4.72
C GLY A 525 2.90 -6.73 4.33
N GLN A 526 1.79 -6.98 5.02
CA GLN A 526 0.81 -8.01 4.64
C GLN A 526 0.12 -7.63 3.32
N PRO A 527 -0.32 -8.60 2.49
CA PRO A 527 -1.06 -8.35 1.26
C PRO A 527 -2.32 -7.53 1.54
N ARG A 528 -2.48 -6.48 0.74
CA ARG A 528 -3.34 -5.33 0.99
C ARG A 528 -4.83 -5.68 0.90
N ALA A 529 -5.63 -5.03 1.75
CA ALA A 529 -7.08 -5.16 1.80
C ALA A 529 -7.76 -4.94 0.43
N LEU A 530 -8.87 -5.65 0.22
CA LEU A 530 -9.78 -5.40 -0.90
C LEU A 530 -10.77 -4.31 -0.49
N ALA A 531 -10.79 -3.20 -1.23
CA ALA A 531 -11.68 -2.08 -0.98
C ALA A 531 -13.05 -2.29 -1.63
N ALA A 532 -13.14 -3.09 -2.70
CA ALA A 532 -14.40 -3.37 -3.37
C ALA A 532 -14.46 -4.77 -3.98
N ILE A 533 -15.68 -5.29 -4.09
CA ILE A 533 -16.00 -6.53 -4.82
C ILE A 533 -17.22 -6.34 -5.72
N ALA A 534 -17.25 -7.05 -6.84
CA ALA A 534 -18.38 -7.11 -7.77
C ALA A 534 -18.55 -8.52 -8.33
N VAL A 535 -19.79 -8.97 -8.49
CA VAL A 535 -20.12 -10.28 -9.07
C VAL A 535 -20.89 -10.08 -10.37
N SER A 536 -20.56 -10.84 -11.41
CA SER A 536 -21.28 -10.81 -12.67
C SER A 536 -22.69 -11.38 -12.48
N PRO A 537 -23.74 -10.75 -13.02
CA PRO A 537 -25.03 -11.41 -13.12
C PRO A 537 -24.89 -12.68 -13.97
N SER A 538 -25.49 -13.79 -13.52
CA SER A 538 -25.49 -15.04 -14.29
C SER A 538 -26.11 -14.77 -15.67
N PRO A 539 -25.58 -15.34 -16.78
CA PRO A 539 -26.16 -15.13 -18.10
C PRO A 539 -27.56 -15.76 -18.15
N GLN A 540 -28.58 -14.99 -17.79
CA GLN A 540 -29.95 -15.28 -18.17
C GLN A 540 -30.01 -15.07 -19.68
N THR A 541 -30.13 -16.19 -20.40
CA THR A 541 -30.38 -16.23 -21.82
C THR A 541 -31.56 -15.31 -22.13
N GLN A 542 -31.30 -14.23 -22.88
CA GLN A 542 -32.38 -13.46 -23.51
C GLN A 542 -33.13 -14.41 -24.45
N ALA A 543 -34.27 -14.92 -24.00
CA ALA A 543 -35.20 -15.64 -24.85
C ALA A 543 -35.87 -14.65 -25.82
N VAL A 544 -35.19 -14.33 -26.92
CA VAL A 544 -35.87 -13.86 -28.13
C VAL A 544 -36.38 -15.11 -28.85
N SER A 545 -37.60 -15.48 -28.50
CA SER A 545 -38.39 -16.51 -29.17
C SER A 545 -38.59 -16.14 -30.65
N THR A 546 -37.97 -16.88 -31.58
CA THR A 546 -38.54 -17.32 -32.87
C THR A 546 -37.64 -18.36 -33.58
N ALA A 547 -37.36 -19.51 -32.95
CA ALA A 547 -36.90 -20.72 -33.66
C ALA A 547 -37.23 -21.98 -32.84
N PRO A 548 -37.58 -23.13 -33.47
CA PRO A 548 -38.03 -24.30 -32.73
C PRO A 548 -36.85 -25.13 -32.18
N ALA A 549 -36.90 -25.36 -30.87
CA ALA A 549 -36.35 -26.49 -30.11
C ALA A 549 -35.01 -27.09 -30.59
N GLU A 550 -33.90 -26.45 -30.21
CA GLU A 550 -32.65 -27.15 -29.95
C GLU A 550 -32.24 -26.93 -28.48
N GLN A 551 -32.02 -28.06 -27.80
CA GLN A 551 -31.40 -28.28 -26.49
C GLN A 551 -31.27 -27.05 -25.57
N THR A 552 -32.23 -26.92 -24.65
CA THR A 552 -32.14 -26.07 -23.46
C THR A 552 -30.99 -26.55 -22.56
N THR A 553 -29.81 -25.95 -22.70
CA THR A 553 -28.76 -26.00 -21.69
C THR A 553 -29.23 -25.22 -20.46
N GLU A 554 -29.29 -25.87 -19.30
CA GLU A 554 -29.58 -25.18 -18.03
C GLU A 554 -28.54 -24.06 -17.78
N PRO A 555 -28.95 -22.92 -17.18
CA PRO A 555 -28.01 -21.87 -16.80
C PRO A 555 -27.00 -22.46 -15.81
N THR A 556 -25.71 -22.42 -16.15
CA THR A 556 -24.65 -23.13 -15.43
C THR A 556 -24.40 -22.58 -14.01
N GLY A 557 -25.06 -21.50 -13.58
CA GLY A 557 -24.86 -20.92 -12.24
C GLY A 557 -23.45 -20.38 -12.03
N GLU A 558 -22.66 -20.26 -13.10
CA GLU A 558 -21.31 -19.73 -13.06
C GLU A 558 -21.34 -18.22 -12.88
N TRP A 559 -20.43 -17.74 -12.05
CA TRP A 559 -20.25 -16.32 -11.79
C TRP A 559 -18.78 -15.94 -11.91
N LEU A 560 -18.54 -14.69 -12.30
CA LEU A 560 -17.25 -14.01 -12.26
C LEU A 560 -17.27 -13.04 -11.08
N LEU A 561 -16.31 -13.17 -10.17
CA LEU A 561 -16.09 -12.26 -9.06
C LEU A 561 -14.85 -11.42 -9.37
N ALA A 562 -14.97 -10.11 -9.20
CA ALA A 562 -13.87 -9.17 -9.25
C ALA A 562 -13.66 -8.53 -7.87
N GLY A 563 -12.41 -8.44 -7.43
CA GLY A 563 -12.03 -7.76 -6.19
C GLY A 563 -10.95 -6.74 -6.50
N ALA A 564 -11.20 -5.47 -6.15
CA ALA A 564 -10.23 -4.39 -6.30
C ALA A 564 -9.66 -4.01 -4.93
N GLY A 565 -8.34 -3.81 -4.88
CA GLY A 565 -7.63 -3.57 -3.62
C GLY A 565 -6.69 -2.39 -3.65
N TYR A 566 -6.13 -2.10 -2.47
CA TYR A 566 -5.06 -1.11 -2.31
C TYR A 566 -3.75 -1.57 -2.99
N ASP A 567 -3.68 -2.82 -3.48
CA ASP A 567 -2.55 -3.37 -4.26
C ASP A 567 -2.51 -2.91 -5.73
N HIS A 568 -3.35 -1.94 -6.09
CA HIS A 568 -3.37 -1.34 -7.43
C HIS A 568 -3.83 -2.31 -8.53
N SER A 569 -4.54 -3.38 -8.16
CA SER A 569 -4.97 -4.40 -9.09
C SER A 569 -6.41 -4.85 -8.87
N VAL A 570 -6.98 -5.49 -9.89
CA VAL A 570 -8.29 -6.14 -9.82
C VAL A 570 -8.11 -7.64 -9.99
N HIS A 571 -8.38 -8.41 -8.94
CA HIS A 571 -8.31 -9.86 -8.94
C HIS A 571 -9.62 -10.48 -9.40
N LEU A 572 -9.52 -11.56 -10.18
CA LEU A 572 -10.67 -12.23 -10.77
C LEU A 572 -10.73 -13.69 -10.35
N TRP A 573 -11.94 -14.14 -10.02
CA TRP A 573 -12.25 -15.54 -9.70
C TRP A 573 -13.50 -15.98 -10.43
N THR A 574 -13.58 -17.27 -10.73
CA THR A 574 -14.82 -17.91 -11.19
C THR A 574 -15.26 -18.96 -10.19
N GLY A 575 -16.57 -19.16 -10.12
CA GLY A 575 -17.15 -20.17 -9.26
C GLY A 575 -18.58 -20.52 -9.65
N GLN A 576 -19.13 -21.48 -8.91
CA GLN A 576 -20.51 -21.92 -9.03
C GLN A 576 -21.05 -22.18 -7.61
N GLY A 577 -22.22 -21.61 -7.29
CA GLY A 577 -22.73 -21.60 -5.92
C GLY A 577 -21.73 -20.96 -4.95
N ALA A 578 -21.47 -21.61 -3.81
CA ALA A 578 -20.47 -21.17 -2.82
C ALA A 578 -19.02 -21.62 -3.14
N ALA A 579 -18.82 -22.41 -4.21
CA ALA A 579 -17.52 -22.97 -4.55
C ALA A 579 -16.79 -22.11 -5.58
N VAL A 580 -15.54 -21.77 -5.28
CA VAL A 580 -14.62 -21.16 -6.25
C VAL A 580 -14.01 -22.26 -7.10
N THR A 581 -14.20 -22.17 -8.42
CA THR A 581 -13.69 -23.12 -9.38
C THR A 581 -12.29 -22.76 -9.87
N ALA A 582 -11.97 -21.46 -10.00
CA ALA A 582 -10.65 -21.01 -10.43
C ALA A 582 -10.31 -19.57 -10.01
N SER A 583 -9.02 -19.31 -9.77
CA SER A 583 -8.43 -17.96 -9.70
C SER A 583 -7.92 -17.58 -11.09
N LEU A 584 -8.55 -16.58 -11.71
CA LEU A 584 -8.23 -16.14 -13.06
C LEU A 584 -7.03 -15.19 -13.10
N GLY A 585 -6.67 -14.54 -12.01
CA GLY A 585 -5.52 -13.62 -11.91
C GLY A 585 -5.88 -12.14 -11.78
N ALA A 586 -4.85 -11.31 -11.81
CA ALA A 586 -4.95 -9.88 -11.53
C ALA A 586 -4.89 -9.05 -12.82
N LEU A 587 -5.72 -8.01 -12.88
CA LEU A 587 -5.66 -6.95 -13.88
C LEU A 587 -4.80 -5.82 -13.34
N HIS A 588 -3.77 -5.45 -14.09
CA HIS A 588 -2.84 -4.38 -13.75
C HIS A 588 -3.03 -3.17 -14.69
N GLY A 589 -2.36 -2.06 -14.36
CA GLY A 589 -2.31 -0.86 -15.20
C GLY A 589 -2.89 0.41 -14.59
N SER A 590 -3.50 0.36 -13.40
CA SER A 590 -3.96 1.57 -12.70
C SER A 590 -2.82 2.30 -11.97
N GLY A 591 -1.87 1.56 -11.39
CA GLY A 591 -0.71 2.11 -10.70
C GLY A 591 -1.02 2.82 -9.37
N ASN A 592 -2.29 2.85 -8.94
CA ASN A 592 -2.75 3.41 -7.68
C ASN A 592 -3.91 2.61 -7.09
N ALA A 593 -4.19 2.83 -5.80
CA ALA A 593 -5.22 2.11 -5.06
C ALA A 593 -6.60 2.29 -5.70
N LEU A 594 -7.35 1.19 -5.79
CA LEU A 594 -8.69 1.15 -6.38
C LEU A 594 -9.72 1.00 -5.27
N TYR A 595 -10.75 1.85 -5.27
CA TYR A 595 -11.80 1.89 -4.24
C TYR A 595 -13.14 1.35 -4.75
N ALA A 596 -13.31 1.27 -6.06
CA ALA A 596 -14.52 0.78 -6.69
C ALA A 596 -14.21 -0.17 -7.85
N VAL A 597 -15.02 -1.21 -7.98
CA VAL A 597 -15.02 -2.13 -9.12
C VAL A 597 -16.44 -2.50 -9.51
N ALA A 598 -16.68 -2.67 -10.81
CA ALA A 598 -17.95 -3.15 -11.34
C ALA A 598 -17.70 -4.05 -12.55
N ILE A 599 -18.54 -5.07 -12.71
CA ILE A 599 -18.56 -5.95 -13.88
C ILE A 599 -19.79 -5.60 -14.72
N SER A 600 -19.58 -5.45 -16.03
CA SER A 600 -20.69 -5.26 -16.98
C SER A 600 -21.68 -6.43 -16.96
N PRO A 601 -22.97 -6.21 -17.27
CA PRO A 601 -23.98 -7.27 -17.25
C PRO A 601 -23.71 -8.46 -18.18
N ASP A 602 -22.92 -8.26 -19.24
CA ASP A 602 -22.51 -9.32 -20.16
C ASP A 602 -21.20 -10.01 -19.77
N GLY A 603 -20.56 -9.57 -18.66
CA GLY A 603 -19.28 -10.08 -18.16
C GLY A 603 -18.07 -9.71 -19.02
N ARG A 604 -18.22 -8.91 -20.08
CA ARG A 604 -17.16 -8.64 -21.07
C ARG A 604 -16.27 -7.47 -20.72
N THR A 605 -16.75 -6.55 -19.91
CA THR A 605 -16.02 -5.35 -19.48
C THR A 605 -15.98 -5.27 -17.96
N ILE A 606 -14.79 -5.00 -17.43
CA ILE A 606 -14.55 -4.74 -16.00
C ILE A 606 -14.12 -3.28 -15.88
N ALA A 607 -14.76 -2.55 -14.98
CA ALA A 607 -14.44 -1.15 -14.70
C ALA A 607 -13.96 -1.00 -13.26
N ALA A 608 -12.90 -0.22 -13.04
CA ALA A 608 -12.46 0.15 -11.70
C ALA A 608 -11.97 1.60 -11.63
N GLY A 609 -11.95 2.16 -10.44
CA GLY A 609 -11.47 3.53 -10.19
C GLY A 609 -11.06 3.71 -8.74
N GLY A 610 -10.23 4.72 -8.48
CA GLY A 610 -9.75 4.99 -7.13
C GLY A 610 -8.96 6.30 -7.02
N HIS A 611 -7.78 6.22 -6.39
CA HIS A 611 -7.04 7.38 -5.91
C HIS A 611 -6.48 8.31 -7.01
N ASP A 612 -6.17 7.75 -8.17
CA ASP A 612 -5.64 8.51 -9.31
C ASP A 612 -6.70 9.23 -10.14
N LYS A 613 -7.96 9.19 -9.68
CA LYS A 613 -9.07 9.98 -10.26
C LYS A 613 -9.43 9.52 -11.68
N HIS A 614 -8.99 8.33 -12.08
CA HIS A 614 -9.22 7.77 -13.40
C HIS A 614 -10.09 6.52 -13.32
N VAL A 615 -10.93 6.32 -14.34
CA VAL A 615 -11.67 5.07 -14.51
C VAL A 615 -10.94 4.22 -15.53
N TYR A 616 -10.63 2.99 -15.16
CA TYR A 616 -9.97 2.01 -16.00
C TYR A 616 -10.97 0.97 -16.48
N LEU A 617 -10.91 0.64 -17.78
CA LEU A 617 -11.73 -0.37 -18.42
C LEU A 617 -10.84 -1.49 -18.95
N TRP A 618 -11.08 -2.71 -18.52
CA TRP A 618 -10.44 -3.92 -19.03
C TRP A 618 -11.43 -4.81 -19.76
N ASP A 619 -10.90 -5.57 -20.71
CA ASP A 619 -11.62 -6.63 -21.38
C ASP A 619 -11.61 -7.89 -20.51
N GLY A 620 -12.78 -8.43 -20.19
CA GLY A 620 -12.93 -9.57 -19.29
C GLY A 620 -12.33 -10.87 -19.84
N ALA A 621 -12.21 -11.01 -21.16
CA ALA A 621 -11.66 -12.20 -21.80
C ALA A 621 -10.15 -12.13 -22.01
N SER A 622 -9.67 -11.06 -22.67
CA SER A 622 -8.25 -10.85 -22.98
C SER A 622 -7.46 -10.25 -21.83
N ARG A 623 -8.12 -9.70 -20.80
CA ARG A 623 -7.52 -9.09 -19.60
C ARG A 623 -6.68 -7.85 -19.88
N GLN A 624 -6.75 -7.33 -21.10
CA GLN A 624 -6.02 -6.15 -21.52
C GLN A 624 -6.78 -4.89 -21.15
N LEU A 625 -6.04 -3.84 -20.79
CA LEU A 625 -6.60 -2.51 -20.57
C LEU A 625 -7.13 -1.97 -21.90
N ILE A 626 -8.44 -1.78 -21.99
CA ILE A 626 -9.11 -1.20 -23.17
C ILE A 626 -8.90 0.31 -23.18
N LYS A 627 -9.15 0.97 -22.05
CA LYS A 627 -9.17 2.44 -21.98
C LYS A 627 -9.05 2.95 -20.55
N THR A 628 -8.37 4.09 -20.41
CA THR A 628 -8.43 4.97 -19.25
C THR A 628 -9.32 6.17 -19.58
N LEU A 629 -10.29 6.46 -18.73
CA LEU A 629 -11.22 7.58 -18.84
C LEU A 629 -10.82 8.66 -17.84
N HIS A 630 -10.57 9.86 -18.36
CA HIS A 630 -10.14 11.00 -17.57
C HIS A 630 -11.29 11.99 -17.36
N GLY A 631 -11.32 12.65 -16.20
CA GLY A 631 -12.24 13.77 -15.98
C GLY A 631 -12.53 14.10 -14.53
N HIS A 632 -12.54 13.12 -13.62
CA HIS A 632 -12.73 13.41 -12.20
C HIS A 632 -11.56 14.24 -11.66
N THR A 633 -11.86 15.14 -10.72
CA THR A 633 -10.86 16.01 -10.10
C THR A 633 -10.40 15.50 -8.73
N ASP A 634 -11.05 14.46 -8.23
CA ASP A 634 -10.76 13.81 -6.95
C ASP A 634 -11.02 12.28 -7.02
N ASN A 635 -10.74 11.57 -5.93
CA ASN A 635 -10.82 10.11 -5.84
C ASN A 635 -12.20 9.58 -6.27
N ILE A 636 -12.20 8.45 -6.98
CA ILE A 636 -13.43 7.74 -7.37
C ILE A 636 -13.80 6.75 -6.25
N GLU A 637 -14.99 6.88 -5.69
CA GLU A 637 -15.46 6.09 -4.54
C GLU A 637 -16.44 4.97 -4.97
N CYS A 638 -17.15 5.16 -6.08
CA CYS A 638 -18.14 4.20 -6.55
C CYS A 638 -18.28 4.19 -8.07
N ILE A 639 -18.59 3.01 -8.62
CA ILE A 639 -18.79 2.77 -10.05
C ILE A 639 -19.95 1.80 -10.22
N ALA A 640 -20.85 2.07 -11.17
CA ALA A 640 -21.97 1.19 -11.48
C ALA A 640 -22.22 1.11 -12.99
N PHE A 641 -22.45 -0.10 -13.50
CA PHE A 641 -22.96 -0.29 -14.86
C PHE A 641 -24.48 -0.14 -14.88
N HIS A 642 -24.98 0.49 -15.94
CA HIS A 642 -26.39 0.45 -16.26
C HIS A 642 -26.81 -0.99 -16.61
N PRO A 643 -28.03 -1.46 -16.27
CA PRO A 643 -28.46 -2.86 -16.49
C PRO A 643 -28.36 -3.36 -17.94
N GLN A 644 -28.45 -2.46 -18.91
CA GLN A 644 -28.27 -2.76 -20.34
C GLN A 644 -26.80 -2.78 -20.81
N GLY A 645 -25.82 -2.49 -19.95
CA GLY A 645 -24.37 -2.52 -20.24
C GLY A 645 -23.82 -1.37 -21.10
N GLN A 646 -24.68 -0.52 -21.66
CA GLN A 646 -24.27 0.55 -22.60
C GLN A 646 -23.78 1.84 -21.94
N LEU A 647 -23.97 1.99 -20.63
CA LEU A 647 -23.67 3.21 -19.88
C LEU A 647 -22.98 2.81 -18.57
N LEU A 648 -21.94 3.56 -18.22
CA LEU A 648 -21.22 3.44 -16.94
C LEU A 648 -21.37 4.76 -16.17
N ALA A 649 -21.60 4.67 -14.86
CA ALA A 649 -21.54 5.80 -13.95
C ALA A 649 -20.33 5.68 -13.02
N SER A 650 -19.64 6.79 -12.78
CA SER A 650 -18.58 6.90 -11.76
C SER A 650 -18.83 8.10 -10.86
N GLY A 651 -18.72 7.90 -9.54
CA GLY A 651 -18.92 8.92 -8.52
C GLY A 651 -17.65 9.15 -7.72
N ALA A 652 -17.40 10.39 -7.36
CA ALA A 652 -16.14 10.80 -6.76
C ALA A 652 -16.32 11.73 -5.56
N VAL A 653 -15.20 11.94 -4.85
CA VAL A 653 -15.07 12.90 -3.75
C VAL A 653 -15.29 14.34 -4.22
N ASP A 654 -15.10 14.61 -5.51
CA ASP A 654 -15.39 15.90 -6.13
C ASP A 654 -16.89 16.28 -6.16
N GLY A 655 -17.77 15.40 -5.67
CA GLY A 655 -19.22 15.61 -5.59
C GLY A 655 -19.95 15.41 -6.92
N THR A 656 -19.26 15.02 -7.98
CA THR A 656 -19.84 14.79 -9.30
C THR A 656 -20.08 13.30 -9.56
N VAL A 657 -21.12 13.03 -10.35
CA VAL A 657 -21.27 11.72 -11.02
C VAL A 657 -21.10 11.90 -12.51
N ARG A 658 -20.19 11.13 -13.11
CA ARG A 658 -19.94 11.15 -14.56
C ARG A 658 -20.59 9.95 -15.22
N LEU A 659 -21.27 10.19 -16.33
CA LEU A 659 -21.83 9.15 -17.17
C LEU A 659 -20.97 8.95 -18.42
N TRP A 660 -20.64 7.70 -18.72
CA TRP A 660 -19.78 7.30 -19.84
C TRP A 660 -20.55 6.41 -20.82
N ASP A 661 -20.57 6.79 -22.09
CA ASP A 661 -21.23 6.01 -23.15
C ASP A 661 -20.31 4.91 -23.66
N LEU A 662 -20.64 3.65 -23.35
CA LEU A 662 -19.88 2.48 -23.76
C LEU A 662 -20.45 1.79 -25.01
N SER A 663 -21.51 2.33 -25.62
CA SER A 663 -22.16 1.73 -26.79
C SER A 663 -21.22 1.53 -27.99
N LYS A 664 -20.17 2.36 -28.09
CA LYS A 664 -19.14 2.25 -29.13
C LYS A 664 -18.02 1.27 -28.79
N LEU A 665 -17.84 0.92 -27.52
CA LEU A 665 -16.81 -0.02 -27.06
C LEU A 665 -17.06 -1.42 -27.67
N ALA A 666 -18.33 -1.84 -27.73
CA ALA A 666 -18.75 -3.11 -28.34
C ALA A 666 -18.41 -3.23 -29.84
N ARG A 667 -18.19 -2.12 -30.55
CA ARG A 667 -17.78 -2.11 -31.96
C ARG A 667 -16.26 -2.18 -32.15
N VAL A 668 -15.50 -1.70 -31.18
CA VAL A 668 -14.02 -1.67 -31.22
C VAL A 668 -13.42 -3.06 -31.00
N GLN A 669 -14.09 -3.92 -30.21
CA GLN A 669 -13.67 -5.33 -30.02
C GLN A 669 -13.77 -6.18 -31.30
N ALA A 670 -14.48 -5.72 -32.35
CA ALA A 670 -14.71 -6.49 -33.58
C ALA A 670 -13.78 -6.11 -34.75
N ASP A 671 -13.30 -4.86 -34.83
CA ASP A 671 -12.51 -4.35 -35.97
C ASP A 671 -11.22 -3.67 -35.49
N ALA A 672 -10.07 -4.25 -35.85
CA ALA A 672 -8.73 -3.84 -35.42
C ALA A 672 -8.19 -2.54 -36.06
N VAL A 673 -9.04 -1.66 -36.59
CA VAL A 673 -8.59 -0.40 -37.24
C VAL A 673 -9.33 0.79 -36.66
N GLU A 674 -8.59 1.54 -35.83
CA GLU A 674 -8.81 2.89 -35.29
C GLU A 674 -10.14 3.59 -35.61
N ARG A 675 -10.92 3.96 -34.58
CA ARG A 675 -11.36 5.35 -34.34
C ARG A 675 -11.56 5.62 -32.84
N SER A 676 -10.67 6.43 -32.30
CA SER A 676 -10.76 7.21 -31.04
C SER A 676 -12.10 7.13 -30.30
N PHE A 677 -12.12 6.37 -29.20
CA PHE A 677 -13.13 6.52 -28.15
C PHE A 677 -12.89 7.87 -27.45
N PRO A 678 -13.85 8.81 -27.45
CA PRO A 678 -13.65 10.13 -26.87
C PRO A 678 -13.46 10.02 -25.35
N ASP A 679 -12.42 10.66 -24.86
CA ASP A 679 -12.05 10.73 -23.44
C ASP A 679 -12.92 11.73 -22.65
N ARG A 680 -14.20 11.84 -23.02
CA ARG A 680 -15.12 12.82 -22.44
C ARG A 680 -16.40 12.12 -22.00
N SER A 681 -16.78 12.36 -20.75
CA SER A 681 -18.04 11.91 -20.19
C SER A 681 -19.23 12.44 -21.01
N LEU A 682 -20.23 11.59 -21.22
CA LEU A 682 -21.48 11.91 -21.91
C LEU A 682 -22.26 13.02 -21.18
N ALA A 683 -22.30 12.94 -19.85
CA ALA A 683 -22.90 13.93 -18.97
C ALA A 683 -22.13 13.99 -17.64
N VAL A 684 -22.17 15.15 -17.01
CA VAL A 684 -21.70 15.36 -15.64
C VAL A 684 -22.93 15.76 -14.83
N ILE A 685 -23.23 14.97 -13.80
CA ILE A 685 -24.30 15.22 -12.85
C ILE A 685 -23.69 15.99 -11.70
N GLU A 686 -24.12 17.24 -11.56
CA GLU A 686 -23.73 18.15 -10.49
C GLU A 686 -24.94 18.38 -9.59
N GLY A 687 -24.71 18.54 -8.29
CA GLY A 687 -25.78 18.77 -7.31
C GLY A 687 -25.57 18.08 -5.97
N ASN A 688 -24.60 17.18 -5.84
CA ASN A 688 -24.12 16.76 -4.52
C ASN A 688 -23.17 17.81 -3.96
N THR A 689 -23.38 18.22 -2.71
CA THR A 689 -22.56 19.27 -2.06
C THR A 689 -21.36 18.70 -1.33
N TYR A 690 -21.19 17.37 -1.36
CA TYR A 690 -20.07 16.62 -0.79
C TYR A 690 -19.80 15.35 -1.63
N ALA A 691 -18.84 14.54 -1.19
CA ALA A 691 -18.45 13.27 -1.81
C ALA A 691 -19.65 12.34 -2.08
N VAL A 692 -19.60 11.63 -3.21
CA VAL A 692 -20.55 10.57 -3.57
C VAL A 692 -19.97 9.22 -3.17
N TYR A 693 -20.43 8.65 -2.05
CA TYR A 693 -19.86 7.43 -1.47
C TYR A 693 -20.36 6.15 -2.14
N ASP A 694 -21.60 6.15 -2.64
CA ASP A 694 -22.18 4.99 -3.30
C ASP A 694 -23.25 5.38 -4.33
N MET A 695 -23.50 4.47 -5.27
CA MET A 695 -24.53 4.65 -6.29
C MET A 695 -25.08 3.33 -6.82
N GLY A 696 -26.33 3.36 -7.28
CA GLY A 696 -26.97 2.22 -7.91
C GLY A 696 -27.96 2.65 -8.98
N PHE A 697 -27.98 1.94 -10.11
CA PHE A 697 -29.07 2.07 -11.08
C PHE A 697 -30.27 1.24 -10.63
N SER A 698 -31.48 1.72 -10.92
CA SER A 698 -32.67 0.88 -10.79
C SER A 698 -32.59 -0.27 -11.81
N PRO A 699 -33.06 -1.48 -11.47
CA PRO A 699 -33.07 -2.63 -12.38
C PRO A 699 -33.77 -2.37 -13.73
N ASP A 700 -34.79 -1.50 -13.76
CA ASP A 700 -35.45 -1.06 -14.99
C ASP A 700 -34.61 -0.09 -15.86
N GLY A 701 -33.47 0.38 -15.34
CA GLY A 701 -32.54 1.31 -16.00
C GLY A 701 -33.01 2.77 -16.06
N ARG A 702 -34.14 3.10 -15.43
CA ARG A 702 -34.73 4.44 -15.52
C ARG A 702 -34.09 5.45 -14.58
N LEU A 703 -33.73 5.01 -13.38
CA LEU A 703 -33.27 5.86 -12.29
C LEU A 703 -31.83 5.52 -11.90
N LEU A 704 -31.13 6.53 -11.39
CA LEU A 704 -29.86 6.41 -10.70
C LEU A 704 -30.02 7.03 -9.31
N ALA A 705 -29.67 6.28 -8.28
CA ALA A 705 -29.61 6.78 -6.90
C ALA A 705 -28.16 7.06 -6.52
N THR A 706 -27.94 8.15 -5.78
CA THR A 706 -26.63 8.54 -5.26
C THR A 706 -26.70 8.79 -3.76
N ALA A 707 -25.78 8.20 -3.01
CA ALA A 707 -25.56 8.45 -1.58
C ALA A 707 -24.49 9.53 -1.40
N GLY A 708 -24.88 10.66 -0.84
CA GLY A 708 -24.01 11.81 -0.62
C GLY A 708 -23.54 11.95 0.83
N GLY A 709 -22.31 12.45 1.00
CA GLY A 709 -21.81 12.84 2.32
C GLY A 709 -22.47 14.10 2.91
N ASP A 710 -23.43 14.68 2.22
CA ASP A 710 -24.25 15.80 2.69
C ASP A 710 -25.55 15.34 3.36
N LEU A 711 -25.60 14.08 3.82
CA LEU A 711 -26.76 13.42 4.44
C LEU A 711 -27.94 13.20 3.48
N THR A 712 -27.71 13.22 2.17
CA THR A 712 -28.80 13.07 1.22
C THR A 712 -28.69 11.82 0.34
N VAL A 713 -29.87 11.28 0.01
CA VAL A 713 -30.07 10.36 -1.10
C VAL A 713 -30.74 11.14 -2.21
N ARG A 714 -30.14 11.15 -3.40
CA ARG A 714 -30.70 11.80 -4.59
C ARG A 714 -31.09 10.79 -5.65
N LEU A 715 -32.20 11.06 -6.32
CA LEU A 715 -32.72 10.28 -7.43
C LEU A 715 -32.64 11.07 -8.72
N TRP A 716 -32.03 10.46 -9.73
CA TRP A 716 -31.81 11.05 -11.05
C TRP A 716 -32.52 10.22 -12.11
N ASP A 717 -33.38 10.84 -12.90
CA ASP A 717 -33.91 10.24 -14.13
C ASP A 717 -32.83 10.28 -15.20
N VAL A 718 -32.45 9.09 -15.67
CA VAL A 718 -31.36 8.87 -16.63
C VAL A 718 -31.88 8.31 -17.96
N THR A 719 -33.21 8.33 -18.20
CA THR A 719 -33.78 7.87 -19.48
C THR A 719 -33.18 8.63 -20.65
N THR A 720 -32.96 9.94 -20.46
CA THR A 720 -32.18 10.78 -21.37
C THR A 720 -30.73 10.83 -20.93
N ARG A 721 -29.92 9.86 -21.37
CA ARG A 721 -28.51 9.66 -20.93
C ARG A 721 -27.63 10.92 -21.00
N ALA A 722 -27.86 11.82 -21.96
CA ALA A 722 -27.10 13.05 -22.14
C ALA A 722 -27.56 14.22 -21.24
N ARG A 723 -28.74 14.11 -20.62
CA ARG A 723 -29.34 15.14 -19.75
C ARG A 723 -30.07 14.48 -18.57
N PRO A 724 -29.33 13.93 -17.60
CA PRO A 724 -29.92 13.43 -16.37
C PRO A 724 -30.68 14.54 -15.64
N ARG A 725 -31.83 14.21 -15.05
CA ARG A 725 -32.66 15.18 -14.33
C ARG A 725 -32.88 14.74 -12.89
N LEU A 726 -32.63 15.64 -11.94
CA LEU A 726 -32.98 15.41 -10.54
C LEU A 726 -34.51 15.28 -10.41
N VAL A 727 -34.97 14.16 -9.85
CA VAL A 727 -36.40 13.87 -9.64
C VAL A 727 -36.78 13.76 -8.18
N GLY A 728 -35.82 13.57 -7.27
CA GLY A 728 -36.08 13.57 -5.84
C GLY A 728 -34.83 13.75 -5.00
N VAL A 729 -34.96 14.38 -3.84
CA VAL A 729 -33.92 14.51 -2.81
C VAL A 729 -34.54 14.16 -1.45
N ARG A 730 -33.90 13.26 -0.71
CA ARG A 730 -34.23 13.01 0.69
C ARG A 730 -33.01 13.24 1.55
N GLN A 731 -33.17 14.14 2.52
CA GLN A 731 -32.21 14.33 3.60
C GLN A 731 -32.59 13.42 4.77
N ILE A 732 -31.61 12.68 5.29
CA ILE A 732 -31.79 11.90 6.50
C ILE A 732 -31.58 12.86 7.69
N ALA A 733 -32.49 12.82 8.66
CA ALA A 733 -32.60 13.85 9.69
C ALA A 733 -31.30 14.00 10.50
N PRO A 734 -30.71 15.22 10.63
CA PRO A 734 -29.50 15.45 11.42
C PRO A 734 -29.65 15.17 12.92
N GLU A 735 -30.89 15.12 13.41
CA GLU A 735 -31.24 15.02 14.84
C GLU A 735 -30.91 13.63 15.44
N THR A 736 -30.61 12.62 14.62
CA THR A 736 -30.20 11.28 15.07
C THR A 736 -28.69 11.14 15.34
N GLY A 737 -27.90 12.20 15.12
CA GLY A 737 -26.43 12.16 15.25
C GLY A 737 -25.71 11.57 14.03
N GLU A 738 -26.41 11.37 12.92
CA GLU A 738 -25.88 10.90 11.65
C GLU A 738 -25.03 11.97 10.95
N ARG A 739 -23.98 11.53 10.25
CA ARG A 739 -23.02 12.44 9.59
C ARG A 739 -22.94 12.28 8.08
N TYR A 740 -23.21 11.09 7.55
CA TYR A 740 -23.09 10.80 6.11
C TYR A 740 -24.02 9.64 5.69
N VAL A 741 -24.39 9.59 4.40
CA VAL A 741 -25.00 8.40 3.77
C VAL A 741 -23.93 7.68 2.98
N PHE A 742 -23.71 6.40 3.27
CA PHE A 742 -22.58 5.65 2.73
C PHE A 742 -22.95 4.58 1.73
N ALA A 743 -24.20 4.15 1.73
CA ALA A 743 -24.65 3.05 0.89
C ALA A 743 -26.04 3.29 0.34
N VAL A 744 -26.31 2.87 -0.90
CA VAL A 744 -27.64 2.96 -1.50
C VAL A 744 -27.90 1.78 -2.45
N ALA A 745 -29.09 1.20 -2.40
CA ALA A 745 -29.47 0.13 -3.30
C ALA A 745 -30.97 0.17 -3.66
N PHE A 746 -31.31 -0.27 -4.88
CA PHE A 746 -32.69 -0.51 -5.29
C PHE A 746 -33.07 -1.97 -5.08
N SER A 747 -34.33 -2.21 -4.74
CA SER A 747 -34.90 -3.56 -4.79
C SER A 747 -34.97 -4.08 -6.23
N PRO A 748 -34.93 -5.41 -6.46
CA PRO A 748 -34.97 -6.00 -7.79
C PRO A 748 -36.20 -5.61 -8.65
N ASP A 749 -37.31 -5.29 -8.01
CA ASP A 749 -38.56 -4.82 -8.65
C ASP A 749 -38.59 -3.30 -8.91
N SER A 750 -37.53 -2.56 -8.56
CA SER A 750 -37.42 -1.10 -8.66
C SER A 750 -38.47 -0.32 -7.85
N THR A 751 -39.15 -0.94 -6.88
CA THR A 751 -40.20 -0.28 -6.08
C THR A 751 -39.72 0.23 -4.74
N THR A 752 -38.57 -0.25 -4.25
CA THR A 752 -38.05 0.09 -2.93
C THR A 752 -36.62 0.59 -3.06
N LEU A 753 -36.30 1.65 -2.32
CA LEU A 753 -34.96 2.19 -2.18
C LEU A 753 -34.51 2.00 -0.74
N VAL A 754 -33.27 1.54 -0.55
CA VAL A 754 -32.64 1.44 0.76
C VAL A 754 -31.38 2.29 0.80
N CYS A 755 -31.07 2.85 1.97
CA CYS A 755 -29.75 3.40 2.23
C CYS A 755 -29.22 3.00 3.60
N GLY A 756 -27.88 2.92 3.68
CA GLY A 756 -27.15 2.81 4.94
C GLY A 756 -26.56 4.15 5.33
N SER A 757 -26.79 4.58 6.57
CA SER A 757 -26.16 5.74 7.19
C SER A 757 -25.20 5.29 8.29
N ASN A 758 -24.91 6.12 9.30
CA ASN A 758 -24.06 5.71 10.43
C ASN A 758 -24.61 4.43 11.07
N HIS A 759 -25.64 4.49 11.90
CA HIS A 759 -26.07 3.30 12.64
C HIS A 759 -27.27 2.60 12.01
N GLN A 760 -27.90 3.18 10.99
CA GLN A 760 -29.26 2.84 10.61
C GLN A 760 -29.39 2.46 9.13
N ILE A 761 -30.42 1.66 8.86
CA ILE A 761 -30.84 1.26 7.52
C ILE A 761 -32.24 1.82 7.29
N HIS A 762 -32.36 2.67 6.27
CA HIS A 762 -33.59 3.39 5.94
C HIS A 762 -34.18 2.87 4.63
N LEU A 763 -35.50 2.69 4.58
CA LEU A 763 -36.21 2.20 3.41
C LEU A 763 -37.31 3.15 3.02
N TRP A 764 -37.49 3.30 1.71
CA TRP A 764 -38.56 4.06 1.09
C TRP A 764 -39.21 3.26 -0.02
N THR A 765 -40.51 3.41 -0.18
CA THR A 765 -41.26 2.93 -1.33
C THR A 765 -41.35 4.04 -2.38
N LEU A 766 -41.02 3.68 -3.61
CA LEU A 766 -41.11 4.53 -4.79
C LEU A 766 -42.55 4.47 -5.32
N SER A 767 -43.31 5.54 -5.15
CA SER A 767 -44.69 5.65 -5.64
C SER A 767 -44.70 6.14 -7.10
N GLY A 768 -45.13 5.27 -8.02
CA GLY A 768 -45.04 5.50 -9.47
C GLY A 768 -45.83 6.69 -10.05
N HIS A 769 -46.74 7.30 -9.27
CA HIS A 769 -47.59 8.40 -9.74
C HIS A 769 -46.86 9.76 -9.83
N ASP A 770 -45.79 9.96 -9.04
CA ASP A 770 -45.05 11.23 -8.94
C ASP A 770 -43.82 11.30 -9.87
N LEU A 771 -43.30 10.15 -10.32
CA LEU A 771 -42.13 10.07 -11.21
C LEU A 771 -42.43 10.49 -12.66
N ALA A 772 -43.71 10.55 -13.07
CA ALA A 772 -44.12 10.96 -14.42
C ALA A 772 -44.25 12.49 -14.59
N HIS A 773 -44.55 13.23 -13.50
CA HIS A 773 -44.78 14.67 -13.52
C HIS A 773 -44.18 15.37 -12.28
N PRO A 774 -42.84 15.47 -12.16
CA PRO A 774 -42.24 16.20 -11.05
C PRO A 774 -42.59 17.70 -11.14
N SER A 775 -43.12 18.28 -10.07
CA SER A 775 -43.36 19.71 -9.97
C SER A 775 -42.02 20.46 -9.92
N PRO A 776 -41.71 21.37 -10.86
CA PRO A 776 -40.44 22.10 -10.87
C PRO A 776 -40.27 23.06 -9.67
N ALA A 777 -41.33 23.29 -8.88
CA ALA A 777 -41.31 24.19 -7.73
C ALA A 777 -40.97 23.51 -6.39
N SER A 778 -40.95 22.17 -6.30
CA SER A 778 -40.69 21.44 -5.04
C SER A 778 -40.24 19.98 -5.26
N PRO A 779 -39.00 19.74 -5.75
CA PRO A 779 -38.45 18.39 -5.90
C PRO A 779 -38.25 17.62 -4.58
N GLU A 780 -38.41 18.28 -3.43
CA GLU A 780 -38.31 17.67 -2.08
C GLU A 780 -39.56 16.86 -1.67
N ALA A 781 -40.69 17.03 -2.37
CA ALA A 781 -41.99 16.52 -1.93
C ALA A 781 -42.47 15.25 -2.66
N ALA A 782 -41.84 14.86 -3.77
CA ALA A 782 -42.38 13.86 -4.68
C ALA A 782 -41.39 12.70 -4.92
N ALA A 783 -41.88 11.45 -4.83
CA ALA A 783 -41.27 10.16 -5.25
C ALA A 783 -40.83 9.15 -4.17
N LEU A 784 -40.57 9.54 -2.92
CA LEU A 784 -40.15 8.63 -1.85
C LEU A 784 -41.16 8.67 -0.69
N ASP A 785 -42.09 7.71 -0.70
CA ASP A 785 -43.17 7.51 0.29
C ASP A 785 -42.89 6.26 1.16
N GLY A 786 -43.69 6.03 2.21
CA GLY A 786 -43.66 4.75 2.95
C GLY A 786 -42.36 4.48 3.74
N TYR A 787 -41.79 5.51 4.37
CA TYR A 787 -40.56 5.40 5.17
C TYR A 787 -40.67 4.35 6.28
N ARG A 788 -39.68 3.45 6.38
CA ARG A 788 -39.52 2.53 7.51
C ARG A 788 -38.05 2.22 7.80
N MET A 789 -37.75 1.88 9.06
CA MET A 789 -36.41 1.47 9.51
C MET A 789 -36.37 -0.04 9.77
N LEU A 790 -35.31 -0.71 9.29
CA LEU A 790 -35.11 -2.17 9.46
C LEU A 790 -34.41 -2.54 10.78
N GLY A 791 -33.61 -1.63 11.35
CA GLY A 791 -32.80 -1.90 12.55
C GLY A 791 -31.55 -1.04 12.63
N GLN A 792 -30.66 -1.36 13.57
CA GLN A 792 -29.44 -0.60 13.83
C GLN A 792 -28.22 -1.51 13.99
N HIS A 793 -27.09 -1.11 13.39
CA HIS A 793 -25.78 -1.66 13.68
C HIS A 793 -25.11 -0.90 14.84
N PRO A 794 -24.31 -1.58 15.69
CA PRO A 794 -23.45 -0.93 16.70
C PRO A 794 -22.49 0.12 16.14
N ALA A 795 -22.07 -0.02 14.89
CA ALA A 795 -21.16 0.91 14.21
C ALA A 795 -21.72 1.31 12.84
N ARG A 796 -20.89 1.98 12.04
CA ARG A 796 -21.25 2.53 10.74
C ARG A 796 -21.71 1.46 9.74
N VAL A 797 -22.76 1.68 8.96
CA VAL A 797 -23.15 0.82 7.82
C VAL A 797 -22.45 1.31 6.55
N ASN A 798 -21.51 0.53 6.03
CA ASN A 798 -20.69 0.92 4.87
C ASN A 798 -21.34 0.53 3.54
N VAL A 799 -22.18 -0.50 3.53
CA VAL A 799 -22.72 -1.09 2.31
C VAL A 799 -24.04 -1.80 2.58
N VAL A 800 -24.93 -1.80 1.58
CA VAL A 800 -26.19 -2.55 1.58
C VAL A 800 -26.43 -3.19 0.22
N ALA A 801 -27.05 -4.37 0.18
CA ALA A 801 -27.43 -5.05 -1.06
C ALA A 801 -28.71 -5.88 -0.86
N PHE A 802 -29.57 -5.93 -1.87
CA PHE A 802 -30.75 -6.81 -1.86
C PHE A 802 -30.40 -8.21 -2.39
N SER A 803 -31.07 -9.23 -1.86
CA SER A 803 -31.13 -10.55 -2.47
C SER A 803 -31.83 -10.48 -3.84
N PRO A 804 -31.54 -11.41 -4.77
CA PRO A 804 -32.16 -11.41 -6.10
C PRO A 804 -33.70 -11.47 -6.10
N ASP A 805 -34.29 -12.07 -5.07
CA ASP A 805 -35.75 -12.14 -4.86
C ASP A 805 -36.32 -10.93 -4.10
N GLY A 806 -35.46 -10.04 -3.58
CA GLY A 806 -35.83 -8.85 -2.82
C GLY A 806 -36.34 -9.11 -1.40
N ALA A 807 -36.35 -10.38 -0.94
CA ALA A 807 -36.88 -10.74 0.38
C ALA A 807 -35.90 -10.42 1.53
N ILE A 808 -34.60 -10.46 1.23
CA ILE A 808 -33.52 -10.29 2.22
C ILE A 808 -32.67 -9.08 1.83
N LEU A 809 -32.27 -8.30 2.83
CA LEU A 809 -31.26 -7.26 2.68
C LEU A 809 -29.99 -7.69 3.42
N ALA A 810 -28.83 -7.58 2.78
CA ALA A 810 -27.53 -7.69 3.42
C ALA A 810 -26.97 -6.29 3.72
N SER A 811 -26.33 -6.12 4.87
CA SER A 811 -25.59 -4.92 5.24
C SER A 811 -24.21 -5.28 5.79
N GLY A 812 -23.18 -4.55 5.40
CA GLY A 812 -21.83 -4.67 5.95
C GLY A 812 -21.48 -3.44 6.80
N SER A 813 -20.85 -3.65 7.96
CA SER A 813 -20.60 -2.58 8.93
C SER A 813 -19.13 -2.51 9.42
N GLU A 814 -18.76 -1.33 9.94
CA GLU A 814 -17.55 -1.11 10.74
C GLU A 814 -17.53 -1.90 12.05
N ASP A 815 -18.63 -2.58 12.42
CA ASP A 815 -18.67 -3.50 13.56
C ASP A 815 -18.12 -4.90 13.26
N PHE A 816 -17.60 -5.10 12.04
CA PHE A 816 -17.00 -6.34 11.52
C PHE A 816 -18.03 -7.45 11.23
N THR A 817 -19.31 -7.14 11.20
CA THR A 817 -20.39 -8.10 10.93
C THR A 817 -21.09 -7.81 9.61
N VAL A 818 -21.71 -8.86 9.05
CA VAL A 818 -22.70 -8.72 7.98
C VAL A 818 -24.08 -9.04 8.56
N GLY A 819 -25.02 -8.10 8.47
CA GLY A 819 -26.40 -8.29 8.90
C GLY A 819 -27.29 -8.76 7.74
N LEU A 820 -28.07 -9.82 7.94
CA LEU A 820 -29.08 -10.30 7.00
C LEU A 820 -30.47 -10.00 7.56
N TRP A 821 -31.23 -9.15 6.88
CA TRP A 821 -32.50 -8.58 7.36
C TRP A 821 -33.67 -9.06 6.52
N ASP A 822 -34.79 -9.39 7.16
CA ASP A 822 -36.05 -9.65 6.47
C ASP A 822 -36.68 -8.31 6.06
N VAL A 823 -36.79 -8.09 4.76
CA VAL A 823 -37.28 -6.83 4.20
C VAL A 823 -38.73 -6.60 4.58
N VAL A 824 -39.57 -7.63 4.65
CA VAL A 824 -41.01 -7.45 4.94
C VAL A 824 -41.20 -7.19 6.44
N GLN A 825 -40.59 -8.02 7.28
CA GLN A 825 -40.80 -8.01 8.72
C GLN A 825 -40.07 -6.87 9.44
N GLY A 826 -39.03 -6.30 8.86
CA GLY A 826 -38.32 -5.22 9.54
C GLY A 826 -37.32 -5.72 10.58
N THR A 827 -36.85 -6.97 10.50
CA THR A 827 -36.08 -7.61 11.57
C THR A 827 -34.82 -8.30 11.08
N LEU A 828 -33.76 -8.27 11.90
CA LEU A 828 -32.55 -9.06 11.69
C LEU A 828 -32.90 -10.56 11.72
N ARG A 829 -32.63 -11.27 10.63
CA ARG A 829 -32.75 -12.73 10.58
C ARG A 829 -31.52 -13.38 11.18
N VAL A 830 -30.34 -13.00 10.68
CA VAL A 830 -29.05 -13.58 11.07
C VAL A 830 -27.95 -12.52 11.03
N ALA A 831 -27.01 -12.57 11.97
CA ALA A 831 -25.76 -11.83 11.93
C ALA A 831 -24.61 -12.78 11.60
N CYS A 832 -23.92 -12.52 10.49
CA CYS A 832 -22.75 -13.26 10.07
C CYS A 832 -21.52 -12.71 10.80
N ILE A 833 -20.91 -13.53 11.65
CA ILE A 833 -19.78 -13.17 12.51
C ILE A 833 -18.55 -13.93 12.05
N GLY A 834 -17.43 -13.22 11.82
CA GLY A 834 -16.16 -13.87 11.51
C GLY A 834 -15.11 -12.98 10.83
N HIS A 835 -15.50 -11.84 10.25
CA HIS A 835 -14.51 -10.82 9.88
C HIS A 835 -13.86 -10.23 11.13
N THR A 836 -12.58 -9.88 11.03
CA THR A 836 -11.80 -9.31 12.15
C THR A 836 -11.63 -7.79 12.05
N GLU A 837 -12.10 -7.20 10.95
CA GLU A 837 -11.94 -5.79 10.58
C GLU A 837 -13.18 -5.30 9.80
N PRO A 838 -13.35 -3.97 9.57
CA PRO A 838 -14.52 -3.41 8.90
C PRO A 838 -14.87 -4.07 7.57
N VAL A 839 -16.16 -4.29 7.35
CA VAL A 839 -16.69 -4.78 6.06
C VAL A 839 -16.92 -3.59 5.14
N TYR A 840 -16.33 -3.62 3.93
CA TYR A 840 -16.40 -2.52 2.96
C TYR A 840 -17.47 -2.72 1.90
N LYS A 841 -17.59 -3.92 1.32
CA LYS A 841 -18.64 -4.25 0.34
C LYS A 841 -19.28 -5.60 0.63
N VAL A 842 -20.56 -5.72 0.28
CA VAL A 842 -21.33 -6.98 0.28
C VAL A 842 -22.08 -7.12 -1.03
N VAL A 843 -22.17 -8.34 -1.56
CA VAL A 843 -22.92 -8.66 -2.78
C VAL A 843 -23.54 -10.05 -2.64
N PHE A 844 -24.74 -10.25 -3.18
CA PHE A 844 -25.34 -11.58 -3.22
C PHE A 844 -24.78 -12.39 -4.39
N SER A 845 -24.69 -13.70 -4.22
CA SER A 845 -24.52 -14.62 -5.34
C SER A 845 -25.73 -14.53 -6.28
N PRO A 846 -25.58 -14.78 -7.60
CA PRO A 846 -26.69 -14.69 -8.53
C PRO A 846 -27.85 -15.65 -8.24
N ASP A 847 -27.56 -16.79 -7.59
CA ASP A 847 -28.56 -17.76 -7.14
C ASP A 847 -29.25 -17.38 -5.81
N GLY A 848 -28.78 -16.32 -5.14
CA GLY A 848 -29.31 -15.82 -3.87
C GLY A 848 -29.01 -16.69 -2.66
N THR A 849 -28.22 -17.75 -2.80
CA THR A 849 -27.92 -18.70 -1.70
C THR A 849 -26.82 -18.23 -0.78
N SER A 850 -25.92 -17.37 -1.26
CA SER A 850 -24.74 -16.90 -0.54
C SER A 850 -24.62 -15.38 -0.56
N VAL A 851 -24.08 -14.80 0.51
CA VAL A 851 -23.61 -13.41 0.55
C VAL A 851 -22.10 -13.41 0.55
N LEU A 852 -21.50 -12.62 -0.35
CA LEU A 852 -20.08 -12.39 -0.38
C LEU A 852 -19.78 -11.06 0.28
N SER A 853 -18.77 -10.99 1.12
CA SER A 853 -18.33 -9.74 1.76
C SER A 853 -16.82 -9.58 1.71
N CYS A 854 -16.36 -8.37 1.44
CA CYS A 854 -14.93 -8.02 1.53
C CYS A 854 -14.67 -7.10 2.73
N SER A 855 -13.54 -7.31 3.39
CA SER A 855 -13.16 -6.62 4.61
C SER A 855 -11.73 -6.10 4.55
N ALA A 856 -11.44 -5.13 5.43
CA ALA A 856 -10.08 -4.67 5.68
C ALA A 856 -9.15 -5.79 6.20
N ASP A 857 -9.69 -6.93 6.65
CA ASP A 857 -8.91 -8.12 7.05
C ASP A 857 -8.24 -8.85 5.86
N GLY A 858 -8.45 -8.37 4.63
CA GLY A 858 -7.85 -8.93 3.41
C GLY A 858 -8.56 -10.18 2.91
N THR A 859 -9.73 -10.51 3.45
CA THR A 859 -10.52 -11.68 3.04
C THR A 859 -11.80 -11.31 2.30
N ILE A 860 -12.20 -12.19 1.38
CA ILE A 860 -13.58 -12.26 0.89
C ILE A 860 -14.23 -13.47 1.55
N ARG A 861 -15.28 -13.28 2.34
CA ARG A 861 -16.02 -14.38 2.96
C ARG A 861 -17.31 -14.64 2.21
N PHE A 862 -17.69 -15.91 2.18
CA PHE A 862 -18.95 -16.41 1.65
C PHE A 862 -19.76 -16.86 2.85
N TRP A 863 -20.97 -16.30 2.96
CA TRP A 863 -21.90 -16.59 4.03
C TRP A 863 -23.11 -17.28 3.45
N ASP A 864 -23.53 -18.38 4.05
CA ASP A 864 -24.80 -18.99 3.71
C ASP A 864 -25.95 -18.08 4.19
N VAL A 865 -26.92 -17.81 3.30
CA VAL A 865 -27.99 -16.84 3.57
C VAL A 865 -29.00 -17.33 4.61
N GLU A 866 -29.18 -18.65 4.76
CA GLU A 866 -30.12 -19.22 5.71
C GLU A 866 -29.55 -19.31 7.12
N THR A 867 -28.28 -19.70 7.24
CA THR A 867 -27.61 -20.00 8.52
C THR A 867 -26.72 -18.87 9.01
N GLY A 868 -26.20 -18.03 8.10
CA GLY A 868 -25.17 -17.02 8.37
C GLY A 868 -23.78 -17.60 8.64
N ASP A 869 -23.59 -18.90 8.43
CA ASP A 869 -22.29 -19.54 8.61
C ASP A 869 -21.34 -19.18 7.47
N CYS A 870 -20.06 -19.05 7.80
CA CYS A 870 -19.02 -18.83 6.80
C CYS A 870 -18.72 -20.15 6.08
N VAL A 871 -19.19 -20.27 4.84
CA VAL A 871 -19.02 -21.48 4.02
C VAL A 871 -17.70 -21.51 3.26
N ASN A 872 -17.13 -20.34 2.97
CA ASN A 872 -15.85 -20.22 2.29
C ASN A 872 -15.15 -18.91 2.63
N THR A 873 -13.83 -18.90 2.57
CA THR A 873 -13.01 -17.68 2.75
C THR A 873 -11.94 -17.66 1.68
N LEU A 874 -11.99 -16.65 0.83
CA LEU A 874 -10.95 -16.35 -0.14
C LEU A 874 -10.01 -15.31 0.43
N ARG A 875 -8.74 -15.46 0.05
CA ARG A 875 -7.73 -14.42 0.18
C ARG A 875 -7.25 -14.10 -1.23
N VAL A 876 -6.89 -12.84 -1.44
CA VAL A 876 -6.05 -12.51 -2.58
C VAL A 876 -4.77 -13.31 -2.41
N ASP A 877 -4.52 -14.21 -3.37
CA ASP A 877 -3.28 -14.96 -3.41
C ASP A 877 -2.13 -13.96 -3.31
N GLY A 878 -1.24 -14.16 -2.34
CA GLY A 878 -0.05 -13.33 -2.24
C GLY A 878 0.70 -13.33 -3.59
N PRO A 879 1.49 -12.30 -3.89
CA PRO A 879 2.11 -12.15 -5.21
C PRO A 879 2.93 -13.37 -5.66
N TYR A 880 3.29 -14.27 -4.76
CA TYR A 880 4.06 -15.48 -5.04
C TYR A 880 3.34 -16.77 -4.61
N ALA A 881 2.01 -16.77 -4.51
CA ALA A 881 1.24 -17.93 -4.10
C ALA A 881 1.55 -19.18 -4.93
N GLY A 882 1.97 -20.26 -4.26
CA GLY A 882 2.35 -21.52 -4.89
C GLY A 882 3.68 -21.50 -5.65
N MET A 883 4.43 -20.40 -5.62
CA MET A 883 5.76 -20.34 -6.25
C MET A 883 6.73 -21.27 -5.52
N ASN A 884 7.44 -22.13 -6.25
CA ASN A 884 8.38 -23.09 -5.66
C ASN A 884 9.78 -22.48 -5.53
N ILE A 885 10.35 -22.46 -4.32
CA ILE A 885 11.75 -22.03 -4.08
C ILE A 885 12.64 -23.14 -3.50
N GLU A 886 12.27 -24.40 -3.71
CA GLU A 886 13.05 -25.54 -3.23
C GLU A 886 14.51 -25.47 -3.70
N GLY A 887 15.48 -25.56 -2.79
CA GLY A 887 16.90 -25.57 -3.14
C GLY A 887 17.46 -24.26 -3.70
N VAL A 888 16.75 -23.13 -3.59
CA VAL A 888 17.24 -21.82 -4.03
C VAL A 888 18.42 -21.32 -3.19
N ILE A 889 19.44 -20.79 -3.88
CA ILE A 889 20.68 -20.24 -3.31
C ILE A 889 20.77 -18.74 -3.63
N GLY A 890 21.33 -17.95 -2.70
CA GLY A 890 21.61 -16.53 -2.91
C GLY A 890 20.54 -15.54 -2.43
N ILE A 891 19.38 -16.04 -1.97
CA ILE A 891 18.44 -15.28 -1.13
C ILE A 891 18.67 -15.58 0.35
N THR A 892 18.55 -14.56 1.21
CA THR A 892 18.76 -14.70 2.66
C THR A 892 17.58 -15.41 3.35
N ASP A 893 17.80 -15.99 4.53
CA ASP A 893 16.72 -16.63 5.29
C ASP A 893 15.57 -15.66 5.64
N ALA A 894 15.90 -14.38 5.84
CA ALA A 894 14.92 -13.32 6.01
C ALA A 894 14.08 -13.11 4.74
N GLN A 895 14.71 -13.07 3.57
CA GLN A 895 14.00 -12.98 2.28
C GLN A 895 13.14 -14.22 2.01
N LYS A 896 13.63 -15.43 2.35
CA LYS A 896 12.83 -16.67 2.25
C LYS A 896 11.59 -16.60 3.13
N THR A 897 11.75 -16.19 4.39
CA THR A 897 10.63 -16.06 5.33
C THR A 897 9.61 -15.02 4.85
N ALA A 898 10.07 -13.89 4.33
CA ALA A 898 9.22 -12.86 3.72
C ALA A 898 8.43 -13.42 2.51
N LEU A 899 9.11 -14.12 1.62
CA LEU A 899 8.48 -14.75 0.46
C LEU A 899 7.44 -15.81 0.86
N MET A 900 7.71 -16.60 1.90
CA MET A 900 6.75 -17.57 2.45
C MET A 900 5.48 -16.89 2.98
N THR A 901 5.59 -15.72 3.62
CA THR A 901 4.41 -14.94 4.04
C THR A 901 3.60 -14.40 2.85
N LEU A 902 4.20 -14.33 1.66
CA LEU A 902 3.56 -13.91 0.41
C LEU A 902 3.08 -15.10 -0.45
N GLY A 903 3.02 -16.30 0.13
CA GLY A 903 2.41 -17.49 -0.47
C GLY A 903 3.38 -18.45 -1.17
N VAL A 904 4.70 -18.22 -1.10
CA VAL A 904 5.72 -19.15 -1.63
C VAL A 904 5.65 -20.51 -0.92
N ILE A 905 5.93 -21.57 -1.67
CA ILE A 905 6.07 -22.94 -1.15
C ILE A 905 7.52 -23.41 -1.26
N GLN A 906 7.93 -24.24 -0.31
CA GLN A 906 9.17 -25.01 -0.38
C GLN A 906 8.79 -26.48 -0.32
N GLY A 907 9.25 -27.26 -1.31
CA GLY A 907 9.13 -28.72 -1.28
C GLY A 907 9.66 -29.30 0.03
N LYS A 908 9.01 -30.37 0.51
CA LYS A 908 9.30 -31.03 1.78
C LYS A 908 10.71 -31.61 1.87
#